data_AF-A0A8X6H365-F1
#
_entry.id   AF-A0A8X6H365-F1
#
_cell.length_a   1.000
_cell.length_b   1.000
_cell.length_c   1.000
_cell.angle_alpha   90.00
_cell.angle_beta   90.00
_cell.angle_gamma   90.00
#
_symmetry.space_group_name_H-M   'P 1'
#
loop_
_entity.id
_entity.type
_entity.pdbx_description
1 polymer ?
#
loop_
_entity_poly.entity_id
_entity_poly.type
_entity_poly.pdbx_seq_one_letter_code
_entity_poly.pdbx_strand_id
1 'polypeptide(L)'
;MESSATEVKRKNSFDGSIPEEAANQLVEFADRNQISSFSQTLAELLTLLEWQNEQKSPEIQESAIYNSLLRVEKAANNTSTWELLSQDVEGPMIAISTFEINMLEQTISMYLADILDKDRTKTLFFPLNELFQSDVLVKWRILEKIASIKVMPHKTIYKHKLTEFIQKRIQDEVGEWLDQEFSKLKMSGKSTVLKDIEILTKILKHFRSLLDVAIDVVSMEGSLFKESSCCYFDCLSKALDEKLHPICLEIVQSMDIYQEYHRTFHVNLRDSCALSHAFYLQVKHLVQTLQPKQKTPQSWKLEDYNSMFVKCFMNLLQVEKSECHNRIKRATQCDTKDSVNSEEKILNCSVIVLSCFCTVIYEWKHLEIEDEDLQVAFLIKVTDIVCDGAKIFAEALDVRLSKEIPHLSYSEIVKKACILANSVEHVRKDLEDLPHQMQWEESLNKLNEGSEDTNFTDQVKRILNLIHQSMDSNLKCIVAVSLNTASANLQCQYEKPLSTWLQASNLQQGYDRFQCYFNEYVESVNEILKEDLIPKFLSLVWVSMLMYIQNGFQEGQPPEYAETIKENIQSLLDYLLYMKMEDSDTYKPLLRQLMSVLDLNSKTTVDLQLDYYSHVAESIVSPVEYLGHIAFQAGYKLTGEESVDLYVN
;
A
#
# COMPACT_ATOMS: atom_id res chain seq x y z
N MET A 1 42.43 -40.68 -2.31
CA MET A 1 43.73 -40.47 -1.63
C MET A 1 43.60 -39.69 -0.32
N GLU A 2 42.57 -38.85 -0.11
CA GLU A 2 42.33 -38.19 1.20
C GLU A 2 41.86 -39.12 2.33
N SER A 3 41.15 -40.20 2.00
CA SER A 3 40.67 -41.20 2.98
C SER A 3 41.81 -42.02 3.62
N SER A 4 42.94 -42.25 2.93
CA SER A 4 44.08 -42.98 3.52
C SER A 4 44.97 -42.10 4.38
N ALA A 5 44.97 -40.78 4.17
CA ALA A 5 45.77 -39.83 4.97
C ALA A 5 45.11 -39.53 6.33
N THR A 6 43.78 -39.47 6.37
CA THR A 6 42.99 -39.31 7.62
C THR A 6 43.03 -40.56 8.50
N GLU A 7 43.04 -41.77 7.93
CA GLU A 7 43.24 -43.02 8.68
C GLU A 7 44.67 -43.16 9.26
N VAL A 8 45.69 -42.69 8.55
CA VAL A 8 47.08 -42.70 9.04
C VAL A 8 47.30 -41.68 10.15
N LYS A 9 46.68 -40.49 10.09
CA LYS A 9 46.68 -39.52 11.20
C LYS A 9 46.03 -40.08 12.47
N ARG A 10 44.90 -40.78 12.36
CA ARG A 10 44.22 -41.40 13.52
C ARG A 10 45.06 -42.47 14.24
N LYS A 11 45.99 -43.15 13.55
CA LYS A 11 46.88 -44.15 14.16
C LYS A 11 48.06 -43.55 14.94
N ASN A 12 48.40 -42.28 14.70
CA ASN A 12 49.52 -41.58 15.35
C ASN A 12 49.07 -40.52 16.35
N SER A 13 47.79 -40.49 16.72
CA SER A 13 47.23 -39.54 17.67
C SER A 13 46.96 -40.20 19.03
N PHE A 14 47.24 -39.50 20.13
CA PHE A 14 46.97 -39.98 21.48
C PHE A 14 45.50 -39.80 21.85
N ASP A 15 44.82 -40.88 22.24
CA ASP A 15 43.39 -40.92 22.54
C ASP A 15 43.06 -40.64 24.03
N GLY A 16 44.08 -40.33 24.84
CA GLY A 16 43.95 -40.09 26.27
C GLY A 16 43.95 -41.36 27.13
N SER A 17 44.09 -42.55 26.52
CA SER A 17 44.17 -43.80 27.29
C SER A 17 45.60 -44.03 27.81
N ILE A 18 45.73 -44.16 29.12
CA ILE A 18 46.99 -44.54 29.78
C ILE A 18 46.98 -46.07 29.93
N PRO A 19 48.11 -46.77 29.70
CA PRO A 19 48.21 -48.20 29.97
C PRO A 19 47.80 -48.54 31.41
N GLU A 20 47.05 -49.63 31.58
CA GLU A 20 46.45 -50.04 32.88
C GLU A 20 47.49 -50.11 34.01
N GLU A 21 48.70 -50.58 33.71
CA GLU A 21 49.80 -50.66 34.67
C GLU A 21 50.25 -49.28 35.19
N ALA A 22 50.35 -48.28 34.31
CA ALA A 22 50.70 -46.91 34.69
C ALA A 22 49.54 -46.19 35.40
N ALA A 23 48.29 -46.46 34.98
CA ALA A 23 47.11 -45.97 35.69
C ALA A 23 47.06 -46.50 37.13
N ASN A 24 47.33 -47.79 37.36
CA ASN A 24 47.38 -48.39 38.70
C ASN A 24 48.49 -47.79 39.57
N GLN A 25 49.66 -47.51 39.00
CA GLN A 25 50.76 -46.83 39.72
C GLN A 25 50.40 -45.41 40.14
N LEU A 26 49.72 -44.65 39.27
CA LEU A 26 49.26 -43.29 39.58
C LEU A 26 48.21 -43.28 40.71
N VAL A 27 47.29 -44.24 40.71
CA VAL A 27 46.30 -44.40 41.79
C VAL A 27 46.99 -44.76 43.11
N GLU A 28 47.90 -45.73 43.11
CA GLU A 28 48.64 -46.12 44.33
C GLU A 28 49.49 -44.95 44.87
N PHE A 29 50.10 -44.17 43.98
CA PHE A 29 50.82 -42.95 44.36
C PHE A 29 49.88 -41.90 44.97
N ALA A 30 48.72 -41.68 44.36
CA ALA A 30 47.75 -40.71 44.86
C ALA A 30 47.20 -41.09 46.23
N ASP A 31 46.88 -42.37 46.45
CA ASP A 31 46.40 -42.87 47.74
C ASP A 31 47.47 -42.71 48.83
N ARG A 32 48.74 -43.03 48.53
CA ARG A 32 49.86 -42.85 49.46
C ARG A 32 50.08 -41.40 49.86
N ASN A 33 49.83 -40.46 48.95
CA ASN A 33 50.07 -39.03 49.15
C ASN A 33 48.79 -38.22 49.44
N GLN A 34 47.64 -38.88 49.64
CA GLN A 34 46.35 -38.26 49.91
C GLN A 34 45.91 -37.22 48.85
N ILE A 35 46.22 -37.49 47.57
CA ILE A 35 45.83 -36.61 46.46
C ILE A 35 44.37 -36.88 46.09
N SER A 36 43.55 -35.82 46.14
CA SER A 36 42.12 -35.93 45.81
C SER A 36 41.90 -36.43 44.38
N SER A 37 40.79 -37.15 44.15
CA SER A 37 40.41 -37.59 42.81
C SER A 37 40.20 -36.40 41.85
N PHE A 38 39.72 -35.27 42.37
CA PHE A 38 39.62 -34.03 41.62
C PHE A 38 41.00 -33.53 41.14
N SER A 39 41.97 -33.40 42.04
CA SER A 39 43.34 -32.96 41.70
C SER A 39 44.02 -33.90 40.69
N GLN A 40 43.77 -35.22 40.78
CA GLN A 40 44.26 -36.18 39.78
C GLN A 40 43.68 -35.91 38.39
N THR A 41 42.35 -35.79 38.28
CA THR A 41 41.69 -35.51 36.99
C THR A 41 42.04 -34.13 36.44
N LEU A 42 42.24 -33.14 37.31
CA LEU A 42 42.67 -31.80 36.95
C LEU A 42 44.09 -31.82 36.37
N ALA A 43 45.03 -32.53 37.01
CA ALA A 43 46.39 -32.69 36.52
C ALA A 43 46.43 -33.38 35.15
N GLU A 44 45.58 -34.39 34.93
CA GLU A 44 45.42 -35.04 33.63
C GLU A 44 44.94 -34.04 32.56
N LEU A 45 43.88 -33.26 32.85
CA LEU A 45 43.39 -32.23 31.94
C LEU A 45 44.47 -31.20 31.60
N LEU A 46 45.15 -30.66 32.62
CA LEU A 46 46.22 -29.67 32.43
C LEU A 46 47.34 -30.22 31.54
N THR A 47 47.75 -31.46 31.77
CA THR A 47 48.80 -32.12 30.97
C THR A 47 48.38 -32.27 29.51
N LEU A 48 47.13 -32.68 29.25
CA LEU A 48 46.60 -32.80 27.88
C LEU A 48 46.52 -31.44 27.18
N LEU A 49 46.06 -30.40 27.88
CA LEU A 49 45.97 -29.06 27.32
C LEU A 49 47.36 -28.45 27.06
N GLU A 50 48.32 -28.62 27.97
CA GLU A 50 49.71 -28.17 27.78
C GLU A 50 50.37 -28.87 26.61
N TRP A 51 50.25 -30.20 26.52
CA TRP A 51 50.79 -30.97 25.41
C TRP A 51 50.19 -30.50 24.07
N GLN A 52 48.88 -30.25 24.02
CA GLN A 52 48.22 -29.74 22.82
C GLN A 52 48.71 -28.33 22.44
N ASN A 53 48.93 -27.46 23.42
CA ASN A 53 49.47 -26.11 23.22
C ASN A 53 50.92 -26.14 22.70
N GLU A 54 51.74 -27.07 23.21
CA GLU A 54 53.14 -27.23 22.81
C GLU A 54 53.31 -27.98 21.47
N GLN A 55 52.23 -28.46 20.84
CA GLN A 55 52.25 -29.20 19.58
C GLN A 55 53.19 -30.42 19.61
N LYS A 56 53.31 -31.09 20.75
CA LYS A 56 54.17 -32.27 20.91
C LYS A 56 53.58 -33.48 20.16
N SER A 57 54.46 -34.34 19.62
CA SER A 57 54.08 -35.60 18.97
C SER A 57 54.07 -36.75 19.99
N PRO A 58 53.07 -37.66 19.97
CA PRO A 58 51.87 -37.70 19.10
C PRO A 58 50.86 -36.56 19.34
N GLU A 59 50.15 -36.16 18.28
CA GLU A 59 49.04 -35.18 18.36
C GLU A 59 47.92 -35.71 19.27
N ILE A 60 47.35 -34.85 20.12
CA ILE A 60 46.26 -35.27 21.00
C ILE A 60 44.94 -35.25 20.24
N GLN A 61 44.16 -36.33 20.35
CA GLN A 61 42.78 -36.32 19.88
C GLN A 61 41.94 -35.38 20.74
N GLU A 62 41.16 -34.50 20.12
CA GLU A 62 40.30 -33.56 20.85
C GLU A 62 39.22 -34.28 21.68
N SER A 63 38.82 -35.48 21.28
CA SER A 63 37.99 -36.38 22.10
C SER A 63 38.61 -36.72 23.45
N ALA A 64 39.95 -36.82 23.55
CA ALA A 64 40.66 -37.06 24.80
C ALA A 64 40.51 -35.87 25.76
N ILE A 65 40.64 -34.65 25.24
CA ILE A 65 40.45 -33.41 26.00
C ILE A 65 39.00 -33.31 26.48
N TYR A 66 38.03 -33.57 25.60
CA TYR A 66 36.61 -33.58 25.96
C TYR A 66 36.30 -34.61 27.06
N ASN A 67 36.80 -35.84 26.93
CA ASN A 67 36.62 -36.90 27.94
C ASN A 67 37.30 -36.55 29.27
N SER A 68 38.44 -35.85 29.24
CA SER A 68 39.10 -35.35 30.44
C SER A 68 38.27 -34.26 31.14
N LEU A 69 37.71 -33.31 30.40
CA LEU A 69 36.78 -32.30 30.92
C LEU A 69 35.56 -32.93 31.62
N LEU A 70 34.95 -33.97 31.01
CA LEU A 70 33.86 -34.72 31.63
C LEU A 70 34.26 -35.41 32.94
N ARG A 71 35.49 -35.93 33.02
CA ARG A 71 36.02 -36.55 34.24
C ARG A 71 36.26 -35.52 35.34
N VAL A 72 36.81 -34.34 35.01
CA VAL A 72 36.97 -33.23 35.96
C VAL A 72 35.62 -32.76 36.47
N GLU A 73 34.62 -32.58 35.60
CA GLU A 73 33.26 -32.19 35.99
C GLU A 73 32.62 -33.23 36.94
N LYS A 74 32.75 -34.52 36.62
CA LYS A 74 32.26 -35.61 37.48
C LYS A 74 32.97 -35.65 38.83
N ALA A 75 34.29 -35.48 38.85
CA ALA A 75 35.09 -35.45 40.08
C ALA A 75 34.74 -34.22 40.94
N ALA A 76 34.54 -33.06 40.31
CA ALA A 76 34.10 -31.83 40.97
C ALA A 76 32.76 -32.02 41.70
N ASN A 77 31.78 -32.63 41.03
CA ASN A 77 30.46 -32.89 41.60
C ASN A 77 30.53 -33.90 42.77
N ASN A 78 31.36 -34.94 42.66
CA ASN A 78 31.51 -35.97 43.69
C ASN A 78 32.31 -35.51 44.92
N THR A 79 33.19 -34.52 44.78
CA THR A 79 34.05 -34.00 45.87
C THR A 79 33.39 -32.86 46.64
N SER A 80 32.22 -32.39 46.18
CA SER A 80 31.52 -31.27 46.78
C SER A 80 31.03 -31.58 48.20
N THR A 81 31.59 -30.87 49.19
CA THR A 81 31.15 -30.92 50.59
C THR A 81 30.03 -29.90 50.78
N TRP A 82 28.79 -30.33 50.55
CA TRP A 82 27.60 -29.46 50.71
C TRP A 82 27.27 -29.08 52.17
N GLU A 83 27.92 -29.69 53.16
CA GLU A 83 27.42 -29.67 54.54
C GLU A 83 27.94 -28.55 55.46
N LEU A 84 28.88 -27.70 55.03
CA LEU A 84 29.47 -26.69 55.93
C LEU A 84 29.70 -25.33 55.24
N LEU A 85 28.66 -24.48 55.19
CA LEU A 85 28.66 -23.00 55.37
C LEU A 85 27.62 -22.29 54.48
N SER A 86 26.66 -21.62 55.14
CA SER A 86 25.84 -20.44 54.76
C SER A 86 25.19 -20.32 53.37
N GLN A 87 23.92 -19.89 53.40
CA GLN A 87 22.87 -19.93 52.38
C GLN A 87 23.04 -19.14 51.06
N ASP A 88 24.20 -18.59 50.69
CA ASP A 88 24.27 -17.63 49.55
C ASP A 88 25.29 -17.97 48.43
N VAL A 89 25.82 -19.20 48.35
CA VAL A 89 26.79 -19.57 47.31
C VAL A 89 26.27 -20.70 46.41
N GLU A 90 25.92 -20.38 45.17
CA GLU A 90 25.58 -21.39 44.14
C GLU A 90 26.85 -22.07 43.60
N GLY A 91 27.20 -23.24 44.13
CA GLY A 91 28.18 -24.13 43.50
C GLY A 91 28.98 -24.99 44.48
N PRO A 92 29.62 -26.07 44.01
CA PRO A 92 30.46 -26.91 44.84
C PRO A 92 31.70 -26.15 45.30
N MET A 93 31.87 -25.93 46.62
CA MET A 93 33.14 -25.45 47.18
C MET A 93 34.13 -26.61 47.22
N ILE A 94 34.97 -26.71 46.20
CA ILE A 94 36.09 -27.64 46.17
C ILE A 94 37.30 -26.90 46.78
N ALA A 95 37.98 -27.54 47.74
CA ALA A 95 39.22 -27.01 48.29
C ALA A 95 40.34 -27.13 47.25
N ILE A 96 40.45 -26.12 46.37
CA ILE A 96 41.46 -26.05 45.31
C ILE A 96 42.52 -25.05 45.74
N SER A 97 43.80 -25.41 45.57
CA SER A 97 44.90 -24.51 45.87
C SER A 97 44.94 -23.34 44.88
N THR A 98 45.43 -22.17 45.33
CA THR A 98 45.67 -21.02 44.44
C THR A 98 46.59 -21.37 43.27
N PHE A 99 47.52 -22.32 43.48
CA PHE A 99 48.40 -22.81 42.43
C PHE A 99 47.65 -23.59 41.34
N GLU A 100 46.80 -24.55 41.71
CA GLU A 100 45.98 -25.33 40.77
C GLU A 100 45.01 -24.42 39.98
N ILE A 101 44.44 -23.40 40.64
CA ILE A 101 43.60 -22.40 39.98
C ILE A 101 44.40 -21.64 38.92
N ASN A 102 45.55 -21.07 39.29
CA ASN A 102 46.37 -20.29 38.36
C ASN A 102 46.83 -21.13 37.17
N MET A 103 47.22 -22.39 37.40
CA MET A 103 47.55 -23.35 36.35
C MET A 103 46.36 -23.58 35.41
N LEU A 104 45.17 -23.84 35.95
CA LEU A 104 43.95 -24.01 35.17
C LEU A 104 43.61 -22.78 34.34
N GLU A 105 43.65 -21.59 34.94
CA GLU A 105 43.36 -20.35 34.24
C GLU A 105 44.35 -20.09 33.10
N GLN A 106 45.65 -20.29 33.34
CA GLN A 106 46.69 -20.08 32.35
C GLN A 106 46.58 -21.10 31.20
N THR A 107 46.49 -22.38 31.52
CA THR A 107 46.49 -23.46 30.53
C THR A 107 45.22 -23.46 29.69
N ILE A 108 44.04 -23.24 30.29
CA ILE A 108 42.80 -23.03 29.52
C ILE A 108 42.91 -21.77 28.68
N SER A 109 43.42 -20.65 29.21
CA SER A 109 43.55 -19.41 28.41
C SER A 109 44.41 -19.62 27.16
N MET A 110 45.53 -20.34 27.29
CA MET A 110 46.41 -20.68 26.17
C MET A 110 45.72 -21.59 25.17
N TYR A 111 45.01 -22.61 25.67
CA TYR A 111 44.25 -23.51 24.81
C TYR A 111 43.10 -22.81 24.08
N LEU A 112 42.41 -21.88 24.74
CA LEU A 112 41.36 -21.08 24.12
C LEU A 112 41.91 -20.18 23.01
N ALA A 113 43.06 -19.55 23.24
CA ALA A 113 43.74 -18.77 22.21
C ALA A 113 44.10 -19.63 20.99
N ASP A 114 44.47 -20.89 21.23
CA ASP A 114 44.89 -21.85 20.20
C ASP A 114 43.71 -22.47 19.42
N ILE A 115 42.68 -22.95 20.10
CA ILE A 115 41.50 -23.58 19.47
C ILE A 115 40.64 -22.56 18.72
N LEU A 116 40.60 -21.31 19.20
CA LEU A 116 39.85 -20.22 18.56
C LEU A 116 40.70 -19.47 17.52
N ASP A 117 41.94 -19.89 17.29
CA ASP A 117 42.81 -19.33 16.26
C ASP A 117 42.30 -19.68 14.84
N LYS A 118 42.42 -18.71 13.92
CA LYS A 118 41.95 -18.81 12.53
C LYS A 118 42.75 -19.80 11.72
N ASP A 119 44.02 -19.94 12.04
CA ASP A 119 44.92 -20.83 11.31
C ASP A 119 44.67 -22.31 11.62
N ARG A 120 44.03 -22.63 12.76
CA ARG A 120 43.76 -24.02 13.19
C ARG A 120 42.39 -24.55 12.78
N THR A 121 41.37 -23.69 12.77
CA THR A 121 40.03 -24.02 12.27
C THR A 121 39.58 -22.92 11.37
N LYS A 122 39.22 -23.26 10.14
CA LYS A 122 38.77 -22.25 9.17
C LYS A 122 37.38 -21.71 9.51
N THR A 123 36.48 -22.58 9.95
CA THR A 123 35.08 -22.24 10.25
C THR A 123 34.66 -22.93 11.54
N LEU A 124 34.16 -22.16 12.51
CA LEU A 124 33.72 -22.68 13.81
C LEU A 124 32.34 -22.15 14.22
N PHE A 125 32.03 -20.88 13.93
CA PHE A 125 30.80 -20.21 14.35
C PHE A 125 30.00 -19.56 13.21
N PHE A 126 30.57 -19.42 12.01
CA PHE A 126 29.85 -18.93 10.84
C PHE A 126 30.53 -19.31 9.50
N PRO A 127 29.80 -19.89 8.53
CA PRO A 127 28.39 -20.27 8.59
C PRO A 127 28.13 -21.57 9.38
N LEU A 128 27.01 -21.62 10.11
CA LEU A 128 26.68 -22.73 11.03
C LEU A 128 26.18 -24.00 10.34
N ASN A 129 25.99 -23.99 9.02
CA ASN A 129 25.69 -25.17 8.23
C ASN A 129 26.84 -26.21 8.25
N GLU A 130 28.07 -25.77 8.54
CA GLU A 130 29.25 -26.64 8.62
C GLU A 130 29.44 -27.30 10.00
N LEU A 131 28.60 -26.99 11.00
CA LEU A 131 28.69 -27.56 12.35
C LEU A 131 28.60 -29.09 12.40
N PHE A 132 27.93 -29.71 11.43
CA PHE A 132 27.76 -31.16 11.39
C PHE A 132 29.04 -31.91 11.00
N GLN A 133 30.14 -31.20 10.72
CA GLN A 133 31.45 -31.81 10.59
C GLN A 133 31.94 -32.32 11.96
N SER A 134 32.39 -33.58 12.02
CA SER A 134 32.73 -34.25 13.28
C SER A 134 33.75 -33.49 14.12
N ASP A 135 34.70 -32.83 13.48
CA ASP A 135 35.82 -32.16 14.16
C ASP A 135 35.37 -30.82 14.75
N VAL A 136 34.49 -30.08 14.05
CA VAL A 136 33.90 -28.83 14.54
C VAL A 136 32.99 -29.10 15.75
N LEU A 137 32.19 -30.17 15.68
CA LEU A 137 31.29 -30.55 16.77
C LEU A 137 32.05 -30.92 18.06
N VAL A 138 33.20 -31.60 17.95
CA VAL A 138 34.03 -31.92 19.12
C VAL A 138 34.59 -30.65 19.75
N LYS A 139 35.10 -29.71 18.95
CA LYS A 139 35.57 -28.40 19.43
C LYS A 139 34.48 -27.61 20.12
N TRP A 140 33.29 -27.56 19.52
CA TRP A 140 32.12 -26.90 20.10
C TRP A 140 31.79 -27.47 21.48
N ARG A 141 31.74 -28.80 21.60
CA ARG A 141 31.48 -29.49 22.88
C ARG A 141 32.56 -29.25 23.92
N ILE A 142 33.83 -29.14 23.51
CA ILE A 142 34.93 -28.76 24.41
C ILE A 142 34.71 -27.35 24.94
N LEU A 143 34.42 -26.37 24.08
CA LEU A 143 34.14 -25.00 24.49
C LEU A 143 32.92 -24.91 25.41
N GLU A 144 31.86 -25.67 25.12
CA GLU A 144 30.66 -25.76 25.95
C GLU A 144 30.99 -26.30 27.34
N LYS A 145 31.86 -27.32 27.40
CA LYS A 145 32.31 -27.89 28.67
C LYS A 145 33.21 -26.94 29.45
N ILE A 146 34.12 -26.23 28.79
CA ILE A 146 34.94 -25.18 29.42
C ILE A 146 34.04 -24.06 29.97
N ALA A 147 32.97 -23.67 29.25
CA ALA A 147 32.02 -22.66 29.72
C ALA A 147 31.24 -23.13 30.96
N SER A 148 30.72 -24.36 30.92
CA SER A 148 29.84 -24.93 31.94
C SER A 148 30.57 -25.43 33.20
N ILE A 149 31.88 -25.68 33.13
CA ILE A 149 32.62 -26.20 34.29
C ILE A 149 32.54 -25.23 35.48
N LYS A 150 32.00 -25.72 36.61
CA LYS A 150 31.82 -24.96 37.86
C LYS A 150 32.83 -25.43 38.90
N VAL A 151 34.08 -25.02 38.69
CA VAL A 151 35.21 -25.34 39.58
C VAL A 151 35.33 -24.34 40.73
N MET A 152 34.77 -23.13 40.56
CA MET A 152 34.87 -22.00 41.49
C MET A 152 33.50 -21.30 41.64
N PRO A 153 33.22 -20.69 42.81
CA PRO A 153 31.99 -19.92 43.05
C PRO A 153 31.98 -18.52 42.40
N HIS A 154 33.13 -18.01 41.94
CA HIS A 154 33.25 -16.69 41.30
C HIS A 154 33.51 -16.81 39.79
N LYS A 155 33.21 -15.74 39.04
CA LYS A 155 33.59 -15.63 37.62
C LYS A 155 35.11 -15.67 37.50
N THR A 156 35.63 -16.70 36.86
CA THR A 156 37.07 -16.92 36.64
C THR A 156 37.57 -16.12 35.44
N ILE A 157 38.88 -15.85 35.39
CA ILE A 157 39.51 -15.06 34.32
C ILE A 157 39.33 -15.74 32.96
N TYR A 158 39.45 -17.08 32.92
CA TYR A 158 39.30 -17.84 31.67
C TYR A 158 37.88 -17.77 31.11
N LYS A 159 36.83 -17.63 31.95
CA LYS A 159 35.45 -17.46 31.45
C LYS A 159 35.27 -16.12 30.75
N HIS A 160 35.87 -15.05 31.28
CA HIS A 160 35.83 -13.76 30.60
C HIS A 160 36.58 -13.79 29.26
N LYS A 161 37.77 -14.39 29.24
CA LYS A 161 38.53 -14.59 28.00
C LYS A 161 37.82 -15.48 26.99
N LEU A 162 37.12 -16.52 27.45
CA LEU A 162 36.29 -17.37 26.59
C LEU A 162 35.22 -16.55 25.88
N THR A 163 34.48 -15.72 26.62
CA THR A 163 33.48 -14.82 26.02
C THR A 163 34.13 -13.90 24.99
N GLU A 164 35.22 -13.22 25.34
CA GLU A 164 35.93 -12.29 24.44
C GLU A 164 36.42 -12.98 23.17
N PHE A 165 37.05 -14.14 23.29
CA PHE A 165 37.56 -14.88 22.14
C PHE A 165 36.43 -15.42 21.24
N ILE A 166 35.33 -15.93 21.81
CA ILE A 166 34.17 -16.37 21.02
C ILE A 166 33.56 -15.17 20.28
N GLN A 167 33.34 -14.04 20.96
CA GLN A 167 32.77 -12.84 20.36
C GLN A 167 33.61 -12.32 19.20
N LYS A 168 34.93 -12.20 19.42
CA LYS A 168 35.88 -11.79 18.39
C LYS A 168 35.86 -12.77 17.22
N ARG A 169 35.86 -14.08 17.50
CA ARG A 169 35.89 -15.11 16.49
C ARG A 169 34.64 -15.11 15.60
N ILE A 170 33.45 -14.94 16.17
CA ILE A 170 32.21 -14.79 15.41
C ILE A 170 32.29 -13.58 14.48
N GLN A 171 32.70 -12.41 15.01
CA GLN A 171 32.78 -11.18 14.22
C GLN A 171 33.75 -11.31 13.05
N ASP A 172 34.89 -11.96 13.33
CA ASP A 172 35.93 -12.25 12.36
C ASP A 172 35.45 -13.17 11.22
N GLU A 173 34.79 -14.29 11.52
CA GLU A 173 34.29 -15.23 10.50
C GLU A 173 33.17 -14.62 9.66
N VAL A 174 32.25 -13.88 10.28
CA VAL A 174 31.20 -13.14 9.56
C VAL A 174 31.83 -12.08 8.66
N GLY A 175 32.81 -11.33 9.16
CA GLY A 175 33.52 -10.30 8.40
C GLY A 175 34.26 -10.86 7.19
N GLU A 176 34.97 -11.98 7.35
CA GLU A 176 35.68 -12.65 6.25
C GLU A 176 34.74 -13.24 5.20
N TRP A 177 33.63 -13.83 5.64
CA TRP A 177 32.60 -14.31 4.72
C TRP A 177 32.01 -13.16 3.91
N LEU A 178 31.69 -12.03 4.56
CA LEU A 178 31.19 -10.83 3.89
C LEU A 178 32.23 -10.27 2.91
N ASP A 179 33.50 -10.17 3.29
CA ASP A 179 34.56 -9.68 2.40
C ASP A 179 34.71 -10.58 1.15
N GLN A 180 34.59 -11.91 1.30
CA GLN A 180 34.59 -12.85 0.18
C GLN A 180 33.38 -12.66 -0.73
N GLU A 181 32.17 -12.50 -0.18
CA GLU A 181 30.96 -12.26 -0.97
C GLU A 181 30.99 -10.90 -1.66
N PHE A 182 31.44 -9.85 -0.97
CA PHE A 182 31.54 -8.50 -1.50
C PHE A 182 32.64 -8.33 -2.54
N SER A 183 33.66 -9.21 -2.56
CA SER A 183 34.65 -9.23 -3.65
C SER A 183 34.03 -9.50 -5.04
N LYS A 184 32.80 -10.02 -5.09
CA LYS A 184 32.03 -10.24 -6.33
C LYS A 184 31.43 -8.95 -6.87
N LEU A 185 31.32 -7.91 -6.05
CA LEU A 185 30.84 -6.59 -6.43
C LEU A 185 31.96 -5.84 -7.15
N LYS A 186 31.62 -5.19 -8.27
CA LYS A 186 32.63 -4.46 -9.05
C LYS A 186 32.81 -3.04 -8.58
N MET A 187 31.78 -2.45 -7.96
CA MET A 187 31.77 -1.10 -7.37
C MET A 187 32.42 -0.03 -8.28
N SER A 188 32.38 -0.22 -9.59
CA SER A 188 33.12 0.58 -10.57
C SER A 188 32.18 1.13 -11.63
N GLY A 189 31.71 2.34 -11.38
CA GLY A 189 31.06 3.21 -12.36
C GLY A 189 29.55 3.04 -12.52
N LYS A 190 28.92 4.07 -13.11
CA LYS A 190 27.47 4.22 -13.29
C LYS A 190 26.79 3.07 -14.06
N SER A 191 27.54 2.28 -14.83
CA SER A 191 27.00 1.21 -15.69
C SER A 191 26.93 -0.17 -15.03
N THR A 192 27.55 -0.35 -13.86
CA THR A 192 27.58 -1.64 -13.15
C THR A 192 26.60 -1.72 -11.98
N VAL A 193 26.07 -0.59 -11.52
CA VAL A 193 25.18 -0.49 -10.34
C VAL A 193 23.96 -1.40 -10.40
N LEU A 194 23.34 -1.59 -11.57
CA LEU A 194 22.20 -2.51 -11.73
C LEU A 194 22.59 -3.96 -11.43
N LYS A 195 23.80 -4.38 -11.81
CA LYS A 195 24.31 -5.72 -11.51
C LYS A 195 24.76 -5.82 -10.07
N ASP A 196 25.38 -4.78 -9.54
CA ASP A 196 25.87 -4.77 -8.16
C ASP A 196 24.71 -4.84 -7.17
N ILE A 197 23.58 -4.13 -7.40
CA ILE A 197 22.39 -4.25 -6.56
C ILE A 197 21.74 -5.63 -6.66
N GLU A 198 21.70 -6.25 -7.85
CA GLU A 198 21.19 -7.62 -8.02
C GLU A 198 22.05 -8.64 -7.27
N ILE A 199 23.37 -8.50 -7.37
CA ILE A 199 24.33 -9.35 -6.67
C ILE A 199 24.16 -9.17 -5.16
N LEU A 200 24.12 -7.93 -4.66
CA LEU A 200 23.94 -7.66 -3.24
C LEU A 200 22.59 -8.19 -2.72
N THR A 201 21.51 -8.03 -3.48
CA THR A 201 20.20 -8.60 -3.15
C THR A 201 20.27 -10.13 -3.01
N LYS A 202 21.01 -10.81 -3.90
CA LYS A 202 21.24 -12.26 -3.81
C LYS A 202 22.09 -12.64 -2.60
N ILE A 203 23.13 -11.86 -2.29
CA ILE A 203 23.98 -12.05 -1.10
C ILE A 203 23.13 -11.93 0.16
N LEU A 204 22.29 -10.90 0.29
CA LEU A 204 21.41 -10.74 1.45
C LEU A 204 20.39 -11.88 1.58
N LYS A 205 19.82 -12.33 0.47
CA LYS A 205 18.92 -13.49 0.47
C LYS A 205 19.64 -14.76 0.93
N HIS A 206 20.88 -14.96 0.50
CA HIS A 206 21.69 -16.09 0.95
C HIS A 206 22.05 -15.95 2.44
N PHE A 207 22.48 -14.78 2.89
CA PHE A 207 22.77 -14.51 4.29
C PHE A 207 21.56 -14.79 5.18
N ARG A 208 20.35 -14.39 4.75
CA ARG A 208 19.11 -14.72 5.44
C ARG A 208 18.91 -16.23 5.60
N SER A 209 19.14 -17.03 4.56
CA SER A 209 19.06 -18.48 4.69
C SER A 209 20.06 -19.06 5.69
N LEU A 210 21.24 -18.43 5.83
CA LEU A 210 22.23 -18.81 6.85
C LEU A 210 21.78 -18.37 8.26
N LEU A 211 21.11 -17.23 8.38
CA LEU A 211 20.52 -16.77 9.64
C LEU A 211 19.42 -17.70 10.15
N ASP A 212 18.54 -18.18 9.26
CA ASP A 212 17.47 -19.12 9.64
C ASP A 212 18.07 -20.38 10.27
N VAL A 213 19.13 -20.94 9.65
CA VAL A 213 19.89 -22.07 10.21
C VAL A 213 20.55 -21.70 11.54
N ALA A 214 21.14 -20.51 11.63
CA ALA A 214 21.76 -20.04 12.87
C ALA A 214 20.76 -19.91 14.02
N ILE A 215 19.54 -19.45 13.75
CA ILE A 215 18.45 -19.36 14.72
C ILE A 215 18.10 -20.75 15.26
N ASP A 216 17.96 -21.74 14.39
CA ASP A 216 17.64 -23.11 14.80
C ASP A 216 18.77 -23.70 15.65
N VAL A 217 20.02 -23.60 15.19
CA VAL A 217 21.19 -24.11 15.90
C VAL A 217 21.38 -23.45 17.26
N VAL A 218 21.34 -22.12 17.34
CA VAL A 218 21.53 -21.38 18.60
C VAL A 218 20.38 -21.67 19.57
N SER A 219 19.18 -22.00 19.08
CA SER A 219 18.05 -22.39 19.92
C SER A 219 18.17 -23.84 20.42
N MET A 220 18.68 -24.76 19.60
CA MET A 220 18.83 -26.19 19.95
C MET A 220 20.09 -26.50 20.76
N GLU A 221 21.24 -25.91 20.38
CA GLU A 221 22.57 -26.13 20.99
C GLU A 221 23.09 -24.88 21.74
N GLY A 222 22.18 -24.02 22.17
CA GLY A 222 22.47 -22.73 22.81
C GLY A 222 23.13 -22.78 24.19
N SER A 223 23.46 -23.96 24.70
CA SER A 223 24.16 -24.13 25.98
C SER A 223 25.50 -23.42 25.99
N LEU A 224 26.29 -23.50 24.92
CA LEU A 224 27.57 -22.77 24.82
C LEU A 224 27.38 -21.27 25.01
N PHE A 225 26.45 -20.65 24.27
CA PHE A 225 26.20 -19.21 24.31
C PHE A 225 25.58 -18.76 25.64
N LYS A 226 24.72 -19.60 26.22
CA LYS A 226 24.12 -19.36 27.54
C LYS A 226 25.16 -19.40 28.65
N GLU A 227 26.01 -20.43 28.68
CA GLU A 227 27.02 -20.63 29.73
C GLU A 227 28.21 -19.67 29.59
N SER A 228 28.61 -19.32 28.36
CA SER A 228 29.65 -18.31 28.10
C SER A 228 29.16 -16.87 28.22
N SER A 229 27.86 -16.64 28.44
CA SER A 229 27.24 -15.31 28.41
C SER A 229 27.49 -14.54 27.09
N CYS A 230 27.75 -15.26 25.99
CA CYS A 230 27.99 -14.67 24.68
C CYS A 230 26.67 -14.49 23.91
N CYS A 231 26.36 -13.26 23.50
CA CYS A 231 25.20 -12.96 22.66
C CYS A 231 25.55 -13.13 21.17
N TYR A 232 25.33 -14.33 20.62
CA TYR A 232 25.65 -14.64 19.22
C TYR A 232 25.10 -13.60 18.22
N PHE A 233 23.82 -13.25 18.34
CA PHE A 233 23.16 -12.30 17.43
C PHE A 233 23.65 -10.86 17.58
N ASP A 234 24.09 -10.45 18.78
CA ASP A 234 24.70 -9.13 18.98
C ASP A 234 26.06 -9.07 18.25
N CYS A 235 26.88 -10.12 18.36
CA CYS A 235 28.17 -10.20 17.64
C CYS A 235 27.99 -10.23 16.13
N LEU A 236 27.05 -11.03 15.64
CA LEU A 236 26.74 -11.12 14.23
C LEU A 236 26.22 -9.79 13.69
N SER A 237 25.30 -9.14 14.41
CA SER A 237 24.73 -7.85 13.99
C SER A 237 25.79 -6.75 13.93
N LYS A 238 26.72 -6.73 14.89
CA LYS A 238 27.84 -5.78 14.89
C LYS A 238 28.76 -5.95 13.68
N ALA A 239 29.20 -7.16 13.40
CA ALA A 239 30.06 -7.44 12.25
C ALA A 239 29.35 -7.13 10.91
N LEU A 240 28.06 -7.45 10.85
CA LEU A 240 27.21 -7.12 9.72
C LEU A 240 27.10 -5.60 9.53
N ASP A 241 26.79 -4.83 10.57
CA ASP A 241 26.66 -3.38 10.48
C ASP A 241 27.95 -2.70 10.02
N GLU A 242 29.10 -3.11 10.57
CA GLU A 242 30.40 -2.53 10.23
C GLU A 242 30.77 -2.70 8.75
N LYS A 243 30.37 -3.83 8.14
CA LYS A 243 30.75 -4.19 6.77
C LYS A 243 29.67 -3.94 5.72
N LEU A 244 28.42 -4.28 6.03
CA LEU A 244 27.30 -4.22 5.10
C LEU A 244 26.77 -2.79 4.91
N HIS A 245 26.58 -2.04 6.01
CA HIS A 245 26.04 -0.68 5.97
C HIS A 245 26.76 0.25 4.96
N PRO A 246 28.10 0.39 4.96
CA PRO A 246 28.78 1.28 4.00
C PRO A 246 28.55 0.86 2.55
N ILE A 247 28.49 -0.45 2.27
CA ILE A 247 28.27 -0.97 0.92
C ILE A 247 26.81 -0.73 0.49
N CYS A 248 25.84 -0.95 1.37
CA CYS A 248 24.45 -0.63 1.08
C CYS A 248 24.29 0.86 0.75
N LEU A 249 24.89 1.76 1.53
CA LEU A 249 24.86 3.19 1.26
C LEU A 249 25.50 3.53 -0.09
N GLU A 250 26.67 2.99 -0.40
CA GLU A 250 27.36 3.26 -1.66
C GLU A 250 26.56 2.82 -2.88
N ILE A 251 25.95 1.63 -2.82
CA ILE A 251 25.11 1.11 -3.92
C ILE A 251 23.83 1.93 -4.06
N VAL A 252 23.15 2.27 -2.96
CA VAL A 252 21.92 3.07 -3.00
C VAL A 252 22.21 4.48 -3.54
N GLN A 253 23.28 5.13 -3.09
CA GLN A 253 23.71 6.44 -3.62
C GLN A 253 24.08 6.35 -5.10
N SER A 254 24.75 5.28 -5.52
CA SER A 254 25.05 5.06 -6.94
C SER A 254 23.78 4.83 -7.76
N MET A 255 22.77 4.18 -7.17
CA MET A 255 21.48 3.95 -7.80
C MET A 255 20.67 5.23 -7.92
N ASP A 256 20.69 6.10 -6.90
CA ASP A 256 20.11 7.44 -6.98
C ASP A 256 20.66 8.23 -8.16
N ILE A 257 21.99 8.21 -8.34
CA ILE A 257 22.66 8.90 -9.46
C ILE A 257 22.22 8.30 -10.80
N TYR A 258 22.08 6.98 -10.88
CA TYR A 258 21.60 6.29 -12.08
C TYR A 258 20.16 6.69 -12.42
N GLN A 259 19.27 6.64 -11.43
CA GLN A 259 17.85 6.97 -11.58
C GLN A 259 17.66 8.44 -11.98
N GLU A 260 18.41 9.37 -11.38
CA GLU A 260 18.32 10.79 -11.74
C GLU A 260 18.80 11.04 -13.18
N TYR A 261 19.90 10.38 -13.60
CA TYR A 261 20.38 10.48 -14.97
C TYR A 261 19.39 9.92 -15.99
N HIS A 262 18.69 8.83 -15.63
CA HIS A 262 17.71 8.16 -16.48
C HIS A 262 16.26 8.59 -16.22
N ARG A 263 16.04 9.71 -15.53
CA ARG A 263 14.69 10.15 -15.12
C ARG A 263 13.70 10.34 -16.27
N THR A 264 14.19 10.66 -17.46
CA THR A 264 13.39 10.81 -18.69
C THR A 264 13.18 9.49 -19.44
N PHE A 265 13.96 8.46 -19.12
CA PHE A 265 13.90 7.14 -19.75
C PHE A 265 13.05 6.19 -18.90
N HIS A 266 11.75 6.18 -19.19
CA HIS A 266 10.75 5.45 -18.42
C HIS A 266 11.13 3.99 -18.11
N VAL A 267 11.60 3.22 -19.09
CA VAL A 267 11.94 1.80 -18.93
C VAL A 267 13.10 1.62 -17.94
N ASN A 268 14.15 2.42 -18.09
CA ASN A 268 15.31 2.38 -17.20
C ASN A 268 14.95 2.76 -15.76
N LEU A 269 14.11 3.79 -15.60
CA LEU A 269 13.66 4.21 -14.27
C LEU A 269 12.80 3.13 -13.61
N ARG A 270 11.86 2.53 -14.33
CA ARG A 270 11.02 1.44 -13.83
C ARG A 270 11.84 0.24 -13.38
N ASP A 271 12.73 -0.26 -14.25
CA ASP A 271 13.49 -1.48 -13.97
C ASP A 271 14.46 -1.25 -12.79
N SER A 272 15.08 -0.08 -12.70
CA SER A 272 15.95 0.28 -11.57
C SER A 272 15.19 0.50 -10.25
N CYS A 273 13.97 1.05 -10.28
CA CYS A 273 13.11 1.15 -9.10
C CYS A 273 12.68 -0.24 -8.60
N ALA A 274 12.35 -1.16 -9.51
CA ALA A 274 12.00 -2.54 -9.14
C ALA A 274 13.17 -3.26 -8.45
N LEU A 275 14.39 -3.10 -8.96
CA LEU A 275 15.59 -3.64 -8.31
C LEU A 275 15.85 -3.01 -6.93
N SER A 276 15.64 -1.70 -6.81
CA SER A 276 15.83 -0.97 -5.56
C SER A 276 14.79 -1.38 -4.49
N HIS A 277 13.54 -1.59 -4.91
CA HIS A 277 12.49 -2.09 -4.02
C HIS A 277 12.76 -3.54 -3.58
N ALA A 278 13.19 -4.42 -4.50
CA ALA A 278 13.58 -5.78 -4.13
C ALA A 278 14.74 -5.79 -3.11
N PHE A 279 15.70 -4.88 -3.28
CA PHE A 279 16.80 -4.70 -2.34
C PHE A 279 16.32 -4.17 -0.98
N TYR A 280 15.44 -3.16 -0.97
CA TYR A 280 14.79 -2.65 0.24
C TYR A 280 14.15 -3.78 1.07
N LEU A 281 13.34 -4.63 0.42
CA LEU A 281 12.68 -5.75 1.10
C LEU A 281 13.69 -6.73 1.74
N GLN A 282 14.83 -7.00 1.09
CA GLN A 282 15.85 -7.87 1.69
C GLN A 282 16.52 -7.23 2.90
N VAL A 283 16.81 -5.93 2.86
CA VAL A 283 17.38 -5.20 4.01
C VAL A 283 16.36 -5.16 5.16
N LYS A 284 15.10 -4.83 4.86
CA LYS A 284 14.00 -4.85 5.82
C LYS A 284 13.88 -6.20 6.53
N HIS A 285 13.75 -7.29 5.78
CA HIS A 285 13.61 -8.62 6.37
C HIS A 285 14.82 -9.02 7.21
N LEU A 286 16.03 -8.62 6.80
CA LEU A 286 17.26 -8.87 7.56
C LEU A 286 17.22 -8.17 8.91
N VAL A 287 16.85 -6.88 8.93
CA VAL A 287 16.72 -6.08 10.16
C VAL A 287 15.65 -6.66 11.07
N GLN A 288 14.45 -6.91 10.55
CA GLN A 288 13.33 -7.49 11.31
C GLN A 288 13.64 -8.88 11.91
N THR A 289 14.50 -9.66 11.25
CA THR A 289 14.88 -11.00 11.76
C THR A 289 15.88 -10.91 12.92
N LEU A 290 16.80 -9.94 12.86
CA LEU A 290 17.88 -9.80 13.85
C LEU A 290 17.49 -8.97 15.07
N GLN A 291 16.73 -7.88 14.88
CA GLN A 291 16.33 -6.96 15.94
C GLN A 291 15.68 -7.64 17.16
N PRO A 292 14.67 -8.52 17.04
CA PRO A 292 14.05 -9.17 18.20
C PRO A 292 14.96 -10.20 18.89
N LYS A 293 16.08 -10.58 18.27
CA LYS A 293 17.03 -11.58 18.80
C LYS A 293 18.20 -10.95 19.53
N GLN A 294 18.39 -9.63 19.41
CA GLN A 294 19.42 -8.90 20.12
C GLN A 294 19.08 -8.77 21.61
N LYS A 295 20.08 -8.91 22.48
CA LYS A 295 19.91 -8.79 23.93
C LYS A 295 20.37 -7.44 24.46
N THR A 296 21.30 -6.79 23.77
CA THR A 296 21.81 -5.48 24.15
C THR A 296 21.22 -4.40 23.23
N PRO A 297 20.73 -3.26 23.78
CA PRO A 297 20.31 -2.13 22.98
C PRO A 297 21.56 -1.41 22.45
N GLN A 298 22.16 -1.96 21.40
CA GLN A 298 23.29 -1.35 20.72
C GLN A 298 22.76 -0.58 19.50
N SER A 299 23.23 0.65 19.28
CA SER A 299 22.82 1.46 18.12
C SER A 299 23.24 0.78 16.82
N TRP A 300 22.29 0.24 16.08
CA TRP A 300 22.54 -0.48 14.84
C TRP A 300 22.22 0.44 13.66
N LYS A 301 23.21 0.80 12.83
CA LYS A 301 23.00 1.84 11.79
C LYS A 301 22.04 1.38 10.70
N LEU A 302 22.04 0.09 10.37
CA LEU A 302 21.06 -0.50 9.44
C LEU A 302 19.61 -0.46 9.95
N GLU A 303 19.34 -0.14 11.22
CA GLU A 303 17.96 0.06 11.68
C GLU A 303 17.29 1.26 10.99
N ASP A 304 18.05 2.30 10.65
CA ASP A 304 17.56 3.44 9.87
C ASP A 304 17.68 3.19 8.35
N TYR A 305 17.35 1.98 7.92
CA TYR A 305 17.38 1.65 6.48
C TYR A 305 16.34 2.46 5.69
N ASN A 306 15.22 2.85 6.30
CA ASN A 306 14.16 3.62 5.61
C ASN A 306 14.71 4.94 5.03
N SER A 307 15.58 5.65 5.76
CA SER A 307 16.17 6.92 5.29
C SER A 307 17.02 6.76 4.03
N MET A 308 17.61 5.58 3.81
CA MET A 308 18.39 5.28 2.62
C MET A 308 17.53 5.20 1.36
N PHE A 309 16.27 4.74 1.46
CA PHE A 309 15.44 4.42 0.30
C PHE A 309 14.39 5.49 -0.05
N VAL A 310 14.36 6.63 0.66
CA VAL A 310 13.39 7.72 0.42
C VAL A 310 13.30 8.12 -1.05
N LYS A 311 14.43 8.32 -1.73
CA LYS A 311 14.44 8.71 -3.16
C LYS A 311 13.98 7.59 -4.09
N CYS A 312 14.33 6.34 -3.79
CA CYS A 312 13.83 5.18 -4.54
C CYS A 312 12.30 5.19 -4.54
N PHE A 313 11.70 5.37 -3.36
CA PHE A 313 10.26 5.49 -3.20
C PHE A 313 9.68 6.66 -4.01
N MET A 314 10.27 7.86 -3.94
CA MET A 314 9.81 9.00 -4.74
C MET A 314 9.89 8.74 -6.26
N ASN A 315 10.95 8.08 -6.72
CA ASN A 315 11.09 7.70 -8.13
C ASN A 315 10.09 6.63 -8.55
N LEU A 316 9.79 5.67 -7.66
CA LEU A 316 8.76 4.65 -7.89
C LEU A 316 7.38 5.29 -8.08
N LEU A 317 7.00 6.27 -7.25
CA LEU A 317 5.75 7.03 -7.45
C LEU A 317 5.71 7.75 -8.79
N GLN A 318 6.85 8.31 -9.23
CA GLN A 318 6.93 8.96 -10.54
C GLN A 318 6.72 7.95 -11.67
N VAL A 319 7.32 6.76 -11.56
CA VAL A 319 7.13 5.65 -12.51
C VAL A 319 5.66 5.26 -12.55
N GLU A 320 5.05 4.98 -11.40
CA GLU A 320 3.65 4.56 -11.30
C GLU A 320 2.69 5.59 -11.90
N LYS A 321 2.91 6.88 -11.59
CA LYS A 321 2.14 7.98 -12.20
C LYS A 321 2.24 7.94 -13.73
N SER A 322 3.46 7.82 -14.24
CA SER A 322 3.70 7.85 -15.68
C SER A 322 3.20 6.60 -16.42
N GLU A 323 3.32 5.40 -15.83
CA GLU A 323 2.75 4.16 -16.36
C GLU A 323 1.22 4.26 -16.41
N CYS A 324 0.60 4.67 -15.30
CA CYS A 324 -0.84 4.84 -15.21
C CYS A 324 -1.35 5.79 -16.31
N HIS A 325 -0.77 6.99 -16.40
CA HIS A 325 -1.15 7.97 -17.42
C HIS A 325 -0.95 7.46 -18.85
N ASN A 326 0.16 6.77 -19.12
CA ASN A 326 0.45 6.21 -20.44
C ASN A 326 -0.50 5.06 -20.80
N ARG A 327 -0.92 4.24 -19.83
CA ARG A 327 -1.91 3.17 -20.04
C ARG A 327 -3.29 3.76 -20.33
N ILE A 328 -3.73 4.77 -19.59
CA ILE A 328 -4.99 5.48 -19.82
C ILE A 328 -5.02 6.13 -21.21
N LYS A 329 -3.96 6.86 -21.58
CA LYS A 329 -3.84 7.47 -22.91
C LYS A 329 -3.85 6.44 -24.03
N ARG A 330 -3.15 5.32 -23.86
CA ARG A 330 -3.19 4.22 -24.85
C ARG A 330 -4.56 3.56 -24.93
N ALA A 331 -5.22 3.32 -23.79
CA ALA A 331 -6.56 2.72 -23.76
C ALA A 331 -7.59 3.58 -24.51
N THR A 332 -7.59 4.90 -24.27
CA THR A 332 -8.48 5.85 -24.94
C THR A 332 -8.19 6.01 -26.44
N GLN A 333 -6.93 5.84 -26.87
CA GLN A 333 -6.52 5.88 -28.28
C GLN A 333 -6.80 4.59 -29.04
N CYS A 334 -6.63 3.42 -28.39
CA CYS A 334 -6.77 2.11 -29.04
C CYS A 334 -8.23 1.65 -29.17
N ASP A 335 -9.14 2.21 -28.38
CA ASP A 335 -10.59 2.01 -28.47
C ASP A 335 -11.12 2.68 -29.76
N THR A 336 -10.76 2.08 -30.91
CA THR A 336 -10.85 2.63 -32.28
C THR A 336 -12.11 2.22 -33.03
N LYS A 337 -13.04 1.58 -32.34
CA LYS A 337 -14.40 1.36 -32.79
C LYS A 337 -15.24 1.53 -31.55
N ASP A 338 -16.47 2.01 -31.68
CA ASP A 338 -17.45 2.01 -30.59
C ASP A 338 -17.81 0.55 -30.23
N SER A 339 -16.82 -0.27 -29.84
CA SER A 339 -16.99 -1.56 -29.19
C SER A 339 -17.51 -1.26 -27.81
N VAL A 340 -18.79 -0.92 -27.79
CA VAL A 340 -19.59 -0.80 -26.60
C VAL A 340 -19.68 -2.20 -26.02
N ASN A 341 -19.41 -2.34 -24.73
CA ASN A 341 -19.85 -3.54 -24.03
C ASN A 341 -21.39 -3.53 -24.09
N SER A 342 -21.97 -4.34 -24.99
CA SER A 342 -23.40 -4.31 -25.31
C SER A 342 -24.31 -4.49 -24.10
N GLU A 343 -23.80 -5.14 -23.04
CA GLU A 343 -24.53 -5.33 -21.78
C GLU A 343 -24.48 -4.09 -20.86
N GLU A 344 -23.39 -3.32 -20.88
CA GLU A 344 -23.15 -2.23 -19.92
C GLU A 344 -23.23 -0.82 -20.51
N LYS A 345 -23.36 -0.68 -21.84
CA LYS A 345 -23.48 0.60 -22.55
C LYS A 345 -22.30 1.57 -22.30
N ILE A 346 -21.11 1.03 -22.04
CA ILE A 346 -19.86 1.77 -21.79
C ILE A 346 -18.78 1.41 -22.81
N LEU A 347 -17.75 2.26 -22.90
CA LEU A 347 -16.54 2.01 -23.66
C LEU A 347 -15.64 1.01 -22.92
N ASN A 348 -14.99 0.12 -23.68
CA ASN A 348 -14.03 -0.87 -23.16
C ASN A 348 -12.85 -0.18 -22.44
N CYS A 349 -12.43 1.00 -22.90
CA CYS A 349 -11.37 1.74 -22.23
C CYS A 349 -11.69 2.09 -20.76
N SER A 350 -12.97 2.23 -20.39
CA SER A 350 -13.38 2.48 -18.99
C SER A 350 -12.98 1.34 -18.06
N VAL A 351 -13.19 0.09 -18.50
CA VAL A 351 -12.83 -1.11 -17.74
C VAL A 351 -11.31 -1.23 -17.60
N ILE A 352 -10.56 -0.92 -18.66
CA ILE A 352 -9.09 -0.92 -18.65
C ILE A 352 -8.55 0.13 -17.66
N VAL A 353 -9.17 1.31 -17.62
CA VAL A 353 -8.81 2.41 -16.72
C VAL A 353 -9.03 2.00 -15.26
N LEU A 354 -10.17 1.40 -14.93
CA LEU A 354 -10.44 0.87 -13.58
C LEU A 354 -9.42 -0.21 -13.19
N SER A 355 -9.13 -1.15 -14.09
CA SER A 355 -8.08 -2.16 -13.86
C SER A 355 -6.71 -1.53 -13.58
N CYS A 356 -6.40 -0.41 -14.24
CA CYS A 356 -5.18 0.34 -14.01
C CYS A 356 -5.16 0.96 -12.59
N PHE A 357 -6.27 1.54 -12.13
CA PHE A 357 -6.38 2.08 -10.78
C PHE A 357 -6.25 0.99 -9.72
N CYS A 358 -6.92 -0.15 -9.89
CA CYS A 358 -6.78 -1.30 -9.01
C CYS A 358 -5.32 -1.77 -8.90
N THR A 359 -4.58 -1.78 -10.02
CA THR A 359 -3.15 -2.15 -10.02
C THR A 359 -2.32 -1.18 -9.18
N VAL A 360 -2.49 0.13 -9.40
CA VAL A 360 -1.77 1.17 -8.64
C VAL A 360 -2.07 1.09 -7.15
N ILE A 361 -3.34 0.90 -6.77
CA ILE A 361 -3.76 0.74 -5.38
C ILE A 361 -3.16 -0.54 -4.78
N TYR A 362 -3.19 -1.65 -5.53
CA TYR A 362 -2.62 -2.92 -5.10
C TYR A 362 -1.12 -2.80 -4.86
N GLU A 363 -0.36 -2.25 -5.81
CA GLU A 363 1.10 -2.12 -5.70
C GLU A 363 1.49 -1.25 -4.51
N TRP A 364 0.79 -0.13 -4.27
CA TRP A 364 1.00 0.70 -3.08
C TRP A 364 0.87 -0.10 -1.77
N LYS A 365 -0.20 -0.91 -1.63
CA LYS A 365 -0.40 -1.74 -0.42
C LYS A 365 0.73 -2.76 -0.20
N HIS A 366 1.44 -3.14 -1.26
CA HIS A 366 2.54 -4.12 -1.20
C HIS A 366 3.94 -3.47 -1.12
N LEU A 367 4.04 -2.13 -1.05
CA LEU A 367 5.33 -1.45 -0.87
C LEU A 367 5.91 -1.63 0.52
N GLU A 368 5.09 -2.03 1.50
CA GLU A 368 5.57 -2.45 2.81
C GLU A 368 6.43 -1.40 3.55
N ILE A 369 6.18 -0.11 3.26
CA ILE A 369 6.88 1.05 3.86
C ILE A 369 6.59 1.07 5.36
N GLU A 370 7.60 1.14 6.21
CA GLU A 370 7.43 1.23 7.67
C GLU A 370 7.41 2.65 8.21
N ASP A 371 8.05 3.59 7.52
CA ASP A 371 8.11 4.99 7.91
C ASP A 371 6.73 5.66 7.79
N GLU A 372 6.23 6.15 8.92
CA GLU A 372 4.91 6.73 9.08
C GLU A 372 4.68 7.98 8.21
N ASP A 373 5.66 8.88 8.17
CA ASP A 373 5.58 10.11 7.37
C ASP A 373 5.56 9.79 5.87
N LEU A 374 6.38 8.83 5.44
CA LEU A 374 6.39 8.34 4.07
C LEU A 374 5.08 7.62 3.72
N GLN A 375 4.51 6.80 4.62
CA GLN A 375 3.22 6.17 4.39
C GLN A 375 2.11 7.20 4.12
N VAL A 376 2.06 8.29 4.89
CA VAL A 376 1.11 9.39 4.69
C VAL A 376 1.34 10.09 3.35
N ALA A 377 2.59 10.46 3.07
CA ALA A 377 2.94 11.12 1.81
C ALA A 377 2.55 10.25 0.60
N PHE A 378 2.77 8.94 0.70
CA PHE A 378 2.39 7.96 -0.31
C PHE A 378 0.89 7.83 -0.47
N LEU A 379 0.14 7.75 0.63
CA LEU A 379 -1.31 7.68 0.59
C LEU A 379 -1.90 8.86 -0.20
N ILE A 380 -1.42 10.08 0.09
CA ILE A 380 -1.82 11.29 -0.62
C ILE A 380 -1.44 11.21 -2.11
N LYS A 381 -0.20 10.81 -2.42
CA LYS A 381 0.31 10.78 -3.80
C LYS A 381 -0.35 9.71 -4.66
N VAL A 382 -0.61 8.53 -4.12
CA VAL A 382 -1.30 7.45 -4.84
C VAL A 382 -2.77 7.83 -5.09
N THR A 383 -3.43 8.45 -4.09
CA THR A 383 -4.77 9.01 -4.27
C THR A 383 -4.79 10.06 -5.39
N ASP A 384 -3.79 10.96 -5.42
CA ASP A 384 -3.62 11.95 -6.47
C ASP A 384 -3.42 11.31 -7.84
N ILE A 385 -2.60 10.26 -7.96
CA ILE A 385 -2.38 9.53 -9.23
C ILE A 385 -3.68 8.94 -9.78
N VAL A 386 -4.48 8.28 -8.93
CA VAL A 386 -5.77 7.70 -9.35
C VAL A 386 -6.75 8.80 -9.76
N CYS A 387 -6.86 9.85 -8.96
CA CYS A 387 -7.79 10.95 -9.21
C CYS A 387 -7.42 11.78 -10.45
N ASP A 388 -6.13 12.06 -10.65
CA ASP A 388 -5.57 12.75 -11.83
C ASP A 388 -5.75 11.88 -13.08
N GLY A 389 -5.50 10.57 -12.96
CA GLY A 389 -5.76 9.60 -14.03
C GLY A 389 -7.22 9.59 -14.49
N ALA A 390 -8.18 9.67 -13.57
CA ALA A 390 -9.60 9.71 -13.89
C ALA A 390 -10.00 10.99 -14.65
N LYS A 391 -9.43 12.14 -14.27
CA LYS A 391 -9.61 13.41 -15.00
C LYS A 391 -9.02 13.31 -16.41
N ILE A 392 -7.80 12.81 -16.55
CA ILE A 392 -7.14 12.62 -17.85
C ILE A 392 -7.97 11.71 -18.76
N PHE A 393 -8.56 10.65 -18.20
CA PHE A 393 -9.45 9.76 -18.94
C PHE A 393 -10.67 10.53 -19.48
N ALA A 394 -11.39 11.23 -18.62
CA ALA A 394 -12.60 11.95 -18.99
C ALA A 394 -12.32 13.07 -20.01
N GLU A 395 -11.25 13.85 -19.80
CA GLU A 395 -10.81 14.91 -20.71
C GLU A 395 -10.37 14.35 -22.07
N ALA A 396 -9.68 13.20 -22.09
CA ALA A 396 -9.28 12.55 -23.34
C ALA A 396 -10.49 12.11 -24.18
N LEU A 397 -11.55 11.60 -23.53
CA LEU A 397 -12.79 11.24 -24.21
C LEU A 397 -13.53 12.47 -24.74
N ASP A 398 -13.63 13.53 -23.96
CA ASP A 398 -14.30 14.78 -24.35
C ASP A 398 -13.59 15.45 -25.54
N VAL A 399 -12.26 15.53 -25.50
CA VAL A 399 -11.43 16.03 -26.61
C VAL A 399 -11.59 15.15 -27.85
N ARG A 400 -11.74 13.83 -27.68
CA ARG A 400 -11.99 12.90 -28.80
C ARG A 400 -13.34 13.18 -29.45
N LEU A 401 -14.42 13.27 -28.66
CA LEU A 401 -15.76 13.59 -29.17
C LEU A 401 -15.75 14.93 -29.91
N SER A 402 -15.17 15.96 -29.31
CA SER A 402 -15.07 17.31 -29.89
C SER A 402 -14.40 17.35 -31.27
N LYS A 403 -13.41 16.48 -31.51
CA LYS A 403 -12.72 16.36 -32.81
C LYS A 403 -13.54 15.61 -33.85
N GLU A 404 -14.42 14.71 -33.43
CA GLU A 404 -15.23 13.89 -34.32
C GLU A 404 -16.54 14.59 -34.75
N ILE A 405 -17.10 15.48 -33.91
CA ILE A 405 -18.36 16.21 -34.17
C ILE A 405 -18.46 16.76 -35.62
N PRO A 406 -17.44 17.42 -36.20
CA PRO A 406 -17.54 17.98 -37.56
C PRO A 406 -17.78 16.95 -38.68
N HIS A 407 -17.60 15.67 -38.39
CA HIS A 407 -17.65 14.57 -39.36
C HIS A 407 -18.81 13.60 -39.12
N LEU A 408 -19.65 13.86 -38.12
CA LEU A 408 -20.71 12.96 -37.68
C LEU A 408 -22.10 13.55 -37.96
N SER A 409 -23.08 12.68 -38.16
CA SER A 409 -24.50 13.06 -38.16
C SER A 409 -25.00 13.35 -36.74
N TYR A 410 -26.09 14.12 -36.63
CA TYR A 410 -26.70 14.43 -35.32
C TYR A 410 -27.03 13.18 -34.49
N SER A 411 -27.52 12.11 -35.13
CA SER A 411 -27.84 10.84 -34.47
C SER A 411 -26.58 10.14 -33.91
N GLU A 412 -25.48 10.15 -34.68
CA GLU A 412 -24.21 9.60 -34.23
C GLU A 412 -23.60 10.42 -33.09
N ILE A 413 -23.72 11.75 -33.13
CA ILE A 413 -23.26 12.63 -32.05
C ILE A 413 -24.01 12.33 -30.76
N VAL A 414 -25.35 12.23 -30.81
CA VAL A 414 -26.18 11.87 -29.64
C VAL A 414 -25.73 10.54 -29.05
N LYS A 415 -25.60 9.51 -29.89
CA LYS A 415 -25.18 8.17 -29.45
C LYS A 415 -23.81 8.20 -28.77
N LYS A 416 -22.82 8.82 -29.39
CA LYS A 416 -21.45 8.89 -28.85
C LYS A 416 -21.36 9.71 -27.57
N ALA A 417 -22.09 10.83 -27.49
CA ALA A 417 -22.16 11.65 -26.28
C ALA A 417 -22.80 10.90 -25.10
N CYS A 418 -23.86 10.12 -25.33
CA CYS A 418 -24.48 9.28 -24.31
C CYS A 418 -23.53 8.17 -23.82
N ILE A 419 -22.84 7.47 -24.73
CA ILE A 419 -21.87 6.41 -24.38
C ILE A 419 -20.68 6.99 -23.58
N LEU A 420 -20.21 8.18 -23.95
CA LEU A 420 -19.17 8.89 -23.21
C LEU A 420 -19.65 9.22 -21.79
N ALA A 421 -20.85 9.80 -21.66
CA ALA A 421 -21.43 10.12 -20.36
C ALA A 421 -21.55 8.86 -19.46
N ASN A 422 -22.02 7.74 -20.01
CA ASN A 422 -22.08 6.46 -19.30
C ASN A 422 -20.71 5.98 -18.82
N SER A 423 -19.68 6.14 -19.67
CA SER A 423 -18.32 5.65 -19.42
C SER A 423 -17.63 6.45 -18.33
N VAL A 424 -17.76 7.78 -18.36
CA VAL A 424 -17.24 8.67 -17.31
C VAL A 424 -18.01 8.46 -16.00
N GLU A 425 -19.34 8.35 -16.05
CA GLU A 425 -20.16 8.08 -14.87
C GLU A 425 -19.83 6.72 -14.25
N HIS A 426 -19.54 5.71 -15.06
CA HIS A 426 -19.11 4.40 -14.56
C HIS A 426 -17.80 4.48 -13.77
N VAL A 427 -16.79 5.18 -14.29
CA VAL A 427 -15.53 5.40 -13.56
C VAL A 427 -15.76 6.24 -12.31
N ARG A 428 -16.60 7.27 -12.39
CA ARG A 428 -16.93 8.14 -11.25
C ARG A 428 -17.53 7.32 -10.10
N LYS A 429 -18.51 6.46 -10.39
CA LYS A 429 -19.20 5.62 -9.39
C LYS A 429 -18.26 4.60 -8.74
N ASP A 430 -17.38 3.98 -9.50
CA ASP A 430 -16.38 3.05 -8.93
C ASP A 430 -15.44 3.76 -7.95
N LEU A 431 -15.04 5.00 -8.29
CA LEU A 431 -14.17 5.83 -7.46
C LEU A 431 -14.90 6.54 -6.31
N GLU A 432 -16.23 6.46 -6.17
CA GLU A 432 -16.93 6.94 -4.97
C GLU A 432 -16.46 6.19 -3.72
N ASP A 433 -16.12 4.91 -3.86
CA ASP A 433 -15.64 4.03 -2.79
C ASP A 433 -14.12 4.10 -2.56
N LEU A 434 -13.40 4.97 -3.27
CA LEU A 434 -11.94 5.11 -3.16
C LEU A 434 -11.44 5.27 -1.70
N PRO A 435 -12.10 6.05 -0.81
CA PRO A 435 -11.70 6.15 0.59
C PRO A 435 -11.66 4.81 1.33
N HIS A 436 -12.62 3.93 1.02
CA HIS A 436 -12.69 2.59 1.60
C HIS A 436 -11.71 1.63 0.92
N GLN A 437 -11.59 1.66 -0.40
CA GLN A 437 -10.61 0.85 -1.14
C GLN A 437 -9.18 1.10 -0.67
N MET A 438 -8.84 2.36 -0.38
CA MET A 438 -7.52 2.77 0.13
C MET A 438 -7.41 2.80 1.66
N GLN A 439 -8.48 2.42 2.38
CA GLN A 439 -8.50 2.32 3.84
C GLN A 439 -8.01 3.59 4.56
N TRP A 440 -8.44 4.77 4.08
CA TRP A 440 -7.93 6.06 4.59
C TRP A 440 -8.03 6.16 6.11
N GLU A 441 -9.16 5.76 6.69
CA GLU A 441 -9.37 5.84 8.14
C GLU A 441 -8.47 4.87 8.91
N GLU A 442 -8.30 3.63 8.44
CA GLU A 442 -7.45 2.64 9.11
C GLU A 442 -5.98 3.03 9.05
N SER A 443 -5.51 3.49 7.88
CA SER A 443 -4.15 4.00 7.71
C SER A 443 -3.86 5.20 8.60
N LEU A 444 -4.83 6.12 8.72
CA LEU A 444 -4.71 7.31 9.57
C LEU A 444 -4.82 6.98 11.07
N ASN A 445 -5.66 6.03 11.46
CA ASN A 445 -5.81 5.63 12.86
C ASN A 445 -4.54 4.94 13.39
N LYS A 446 -3.86 4.13 12.57
CA LYS A 446 -2.56 3.52 12.94
C LYS A 446 -1.51 4.57 13.32
N LEU A 447 -1.54 5.74 12.69
CA LEU A 447 -0.61 6.86 12.96
C LEU A 447 -0.97 7.61 14.26
N ASN A 448 -2.24 7.61 14.64
CA ASN A 448 -2.71 8.21 15.89
C ASN A 448 -2.45 7.33 17.12
N GLU A 449 -2.19 6.02 16.96
CA GLU A 449 -1.86 5.13 18.08
C GLU A 449 -0.51 5.51 18.75
N GLY A 450 0.32 6.32 18.10
CA GLY A 450 1.61 6.82 18.60
C GLY A 450 1.71 8.34 18.87
N SER A 451 0.69 9.14 18.54
CA SER A 451 0.76 10.62 18.63
C SER A 451 -0.49 11.24 19.26
N GLU A 452 -0.32 12.23 20.15
CA GLU A 452 -1.44 12.98 20.78
C GLU A 452 -2.07 14.01 19.82
N ASP A 453 -1.55 14.17 18.61
CA ASP A 453 -1.79 15.33 17.74
C ASP A 453 -2.86 15.05 16.67
N THR A 454 -4.12 14.95 17.09
CA THR A 454 -5.28 14.66 16.22
C THR A 454 -5.43 15.64 15.04
N ASN A 455 -4.85 16.84 15.16
CA ASN A 455 -4.92 17.90 14.16
C ASN A 455 -4.21 17.53 12.84
N PHE A 456 -3.12 16.76 12.88
CA PHE A 456 -2.40 16.37 11.66
C PHE A 456 -3.22 15.38 10.82
N THR A 457 -3.79 14.37 11.47
CA THR A 457 -4.65 13.37 10.81
C THR A 457 -5.88 14.00 10.17
N ASP A 458 -6.52 14.97 10.85
CA ASP A 458 -7.64 15.71 10.28
C ASP A 458 -7.24 16.54 9.06
N GLN A 459 -6.04 17.14 9.06
CA GLN A 459 -5.50 17.86 7.91
C GLN A 459 -5.27 16.93 6.72
N VAL A 460 -4.66 15.76 6.93
CA VAL A 460 -4.44 14.77 5.87
C VAL A 460 -5.77 14.28 5.30
N LYS A 461 -6.74 13.93 6.16
CA LYS A 461 -8.09 13.52 5.73
C LYS A 461 -8.77 14.61 4.90
N ARG A 462 -8.60 15.88 5.29
CA ARG A 462 -9.10 17.03 4.53
C ARG A 462 -8.44 17.14 3.15
N ILE A 463 -7.13 16.94 3.05
CA ILE A 463 -6.41 16.95 1.77
C ILE A 463 -6.92 15.83 0.85
N LEU A 464 -7.04 14.60 1.36
CA LEU A 464 -7.55 13.45 0.59
C LEU A 464 -8.97 13.71 0.06
N ASN A 465 -9.85 14.23 0.92
CA ASN A 465 -11.20 14.62 0.54
C ASN A 465 -11.21 15.73 -0.53
N LEU A 466 -10.34 16.73 -0.44
CA LEU A 466 -10.25 17.79 -1.45
C LEU A 466 -9.79 17.25 -2.81
N ILE A 467 -8.83 16.33 -2.84
CA ILE A 467 -8.36 15.66 -4.07
C ILE A 467 -9.51 14.89 -4.71
N HIS A 468 -10.24 14.10 -3.91
CA HIS A 468 -11.38 13.30 -4.37
C HIS A 468 -12.55 14.17 -4.86
N GLN A 469 -12.94 15.19 -4.10
CA GLN A 469 -13.98 16.14 -4.49
C GLN A 469 -13.63 16.89 -5.78
N SER A 470 -12.35 17.24 -5.97
CA SER A 470 -11.87 17.88 -7.19
C SER A 470 -12.01 16.96 -8.41
N MET A 471 -11.73 15.66 -8.24
CA MET A 471 -11.97 14.65 -9.26
C MET A 471 -13.47 14.47 -9.54
N ASP A 472 -14.28 14.21 -8.52
CA ASP A 472 -15.72 14.00 -8.67
C ASP A 472 -16.42 15.19 -9.37
N SER A 473 -16.07 16.42 -8.99
CA SER A 473 -16.60 17.64 -9.62
C SER A 473 -16.22 17.76 -11.10
N ASN A 474 -14.98 17.40 -11.46
CA ASN A 474 -14.51 17.44 -12.84
C ASN A 474 -15.24 16.38 -13.70
N LEU A 475 -15.37 15.14 -13.20
CA LEU A 475 -16.09 14.08 -13.90
C LEU A 475 -17.58 14.44 -14.07
N LYS A 476 -18.23 14.98 -13.02
CA LYS A 476 -19.62 15.49 -13.11
C LYS A 476 -19.78 16.57 -14.16
N CYS A 477 -18.82 17.49 -14.26
CA CYS A 477 -18.82 18.54 -15.27
C CYS A 477 -18.75 17.93 -16.68
N ILE A 478 -17.85 16.98 -16.93
CA ILE A 478 -17.71 16.33 -18.24
C ILE A 478 -18.95 15.52 -18.61
N VAL A 479 -19.56 14.82 -17.65
CA VAL A 479 -20.85 14.14 -17.85
C VAL A 479 -21.94 15.16 -18.24
N ALA A 480 -22.04 16.29 -17.53
CA ALA A 480 -23.01 17.32 -17.84
C ALA A 480 -22.77 17.97 -19.21
N VAL A 481 -21.52 18.24 -19.59
CA VAL A 481 -21.16 18.74 -20.93
C VAL A 481 -21.60 17.74 -22.00
N SER A 482 -21.33 16.45 -21.79
CA SER A 482 -21.68 15.40 -22.74
C SER A 482 -23.20 15.24 -22.90
N LEU A 483 -23.96 15.29 -21.81
CA LEU A 483 -25.42 15.28 -21.86
C LEU A 483 -25.99 16.52 -22.55
N ASN A 484 -25.39 17.70 -22.34
CA ASN A 484 -25.76 18.93 -23.05
C ASN A 484 -25.47 18.82 -24.55
N THR A 485 -24.31 18.27 -24.94
CA THR A 485 -24.00 17.99 -26.35
C THR A 485 -25.04 17.04 -26.96
N ALA A 486 -25.40 15.96 -26.26
CA ALA A 486 -26.45 15.05 -26.72
C ALA A 486 -27.80 15.78 -26.86
N SER A 487 -28.21 16.55 -25.86
CA SER A 487 -29.49 17.28 -25.86
C SER A 487 -29.57 18.31 -26.99
N ALA A 488 -28.52 19.12 -27.18
CA ALA A 488 -28.49 20.14 -28.24
C ALA A 488 -28.55 19.53 -29.65
N ASN A 489 -27.88 18.40 -29.87
CA ASN A 489 -27.93 17.71 -31.17
C ASN A 489 -29.22 16.91 -31.36
N LEU A 490 -29.87 16.46 -30.28
CA LEU A 490 -31.21 15.89 -30.33
C LEU A 490 -32.25 16.96 -30.68
N GLN A 491 -32.10 18.17 -30.14
CA GLN A 491 -32.95 19.32 -30.45
C GLN A 491 -33.03 19.56 -31.95
N CYS A 492 -31.90 19.60 -32.66
CA CYS A 492 -31.87 19.76 -34.12
C CYS A 492 -32.71 18.72 -34.88
N GLN A 493 -33.00 17.56 -34.28
CA GLN A 493 -33.79 16.50 -34.91
C GLN A 493 -35.30 16.68 -34.69
N TYR A 494 -35.73 17.12 -33.51
CA TYR A 494 -37.16 17.31 -33.21
C TYR A 494 -37.69 18.72 -33.46
N GLU A 495 -36.84 19.72 -33.74
CA GLU A 495 -37.27 21.11 -34.04
C GLU A 495 -38.27 21.20 -35.20
N LYS A 496 -38.04 20.45 -36.29
CA LYS A 496 -38.95 20.46 -37.44
C LYS A 496 -40.32 19.84 -37.11
N PRO A 497 -40.40 18.64 -36.50
CA PRO A 497 -41.65 18.11 -35.96
C PRO A 497 -42.36 19.07 -34.99
N LEU A 498 -41.61 19.69 -34.09
CA LEU A 498 -42.13 20.65 -33.10
C LEU A 498 -42.73 21.90 -33.78
N SER A 499 -42.01 22.46 -34.76
CA SER A 499 -42.51 23.57 -35.60
C SER A 499 -43.76 23.18 -36.39
N THR A 500 -43.79 21.96 -36.93
CA THR A 500 -44.96 21.44 -37.68
C THR A 500 -46.18 21.32 -36.78
N TRP A 501 -46.00 20.93 -35.52
CA TRP A 501 -47.08 20.93 -34.53
C TRP A 501 -47.59 22.35 -34.25
N LEU A 502 -46.70 23.30 -33.94
CA LEU A 502 -47.09 24.68 -33.60
C LEU A 502 -47.80 25.44 -34.73
N GLN A 503 -47.61 25.01 -35.98
CA GLN A 503 -48.23 25.58 -37.18
C GLN A 503 -49.37 24.71 -37.77
N ALA A 504 -49.74 23.62 -37.11
CA ALA A 504 -50.76 22.71 -37.62
C ALA A 504 -52.14 23.36 -37.63
N SER A 505 -52.90 23.13 -38.70
CA SER A 505 -54.31 23.54 -38.77
C SER A 505 -55.19 22.79 -37.77
N ASN A 506 -54.81 21.56 -37.43
CA ASN A 506 -55.35 20.80 -36.31
C ASN A 506 -54.23 20.55 -35.31
N LEU A 507 -54.20 21.35 -34.24
CA LEU A 507 -53.14 21.33 -33.23
C LEU A 507 -53.05 20.01 -32.49
N GLN A 508 -54.18 19.37 -32.17
CA GLN A 508 -54.18 18.07 -31.49
C GLN A 508 -53.55 16.98 -32.37
N GLN A 509 -53.96 16.92 -33.64
CA GLN A 509 -53.35 15.97 -34.58
C GLN A 509 -51.86 16.26 -34.81
N GLY A 510 -51.47 17.54 -34.79
CA GLY A 510 -50.07 17.95 -34.85
C GLY A 510 -49.27 17.47 -33.62
N TYR A 511 -49.85 17.63 -32.43
CA TYR A 511 -49.28 17.19 -31.16
C TYR A 511 -49.11 15.67 -31.13
N ASP A 512 -50.15 14.90 -31.46
CA ASP A 512 -50.10 13.43 -31.42
C ASP A 512 -48.97 12.90 -32.33
N ARG A 513 -48.77 13.52 -33.50
CA ARG A 513 -47.66 13.18 -34.41
C ARG A 513 -46.30 13.52 -33.82
N PHE A 514 -46.17 14.68 -33.18
CA PHE A 514 -44.95 15.08 -32.49
C PHE A 514 -44.65 14.12 -31.34
N GLN A 515 -45.64 13.78 -30.52
CA GLN A 515 -45.50 12.89 -29.37
C GLN A 515 -45.03 11.49 -29.81
N CYS A 516 -45.63 10.91 -30.85
CA CYS A 516 -45.14 9.64 -31.42
C CYS A 516 -43.67 9.73 -31.83
N TYR A 517 -43.29 10.80 -32.53
CA TYR A 517 -41.90 10.99 -32.98
C TYR A 517 -40.93 11.19 -31.81
N PHE A 518 -41.34 11.95 -30.79
CA PHE A 518 -40.53 12.16 -29.59
C PHE A 518 -40.36 10.87 -28.78
N ASN A 519 -41.40 10.03 -28.70
CA ASN A 519 -41.34 8.74 -28.01
C ASN A 519 -40.30 7.82 -28.65
N GLU A 520 -40.25 7.73 -29.98
CA GLU A 520 -39.23 6.95 -30.70
C GLU A 520 -37.80 7.40 -30.33
N TYR A 521 -37.58 8.70 -30.13
CA TYR A 521 -36.27 9.20 -29.68
C TYR A 521 -35.96 8.89 -28.23
N VAL A 522 -36.93 9.07 -27.34
CA VAL A 522 -36.75 8.75 -25.92
C VAL A 522 -36.45 7.26 -25.77
N GLU A 523 -37.12 6.38 -26.51
CA GLU A 523 -36.82 4.95 -26.58
C GLU A 523 -35.38 4.70 -27.06
N SER A 524 -34.96 5.33 -28.16
CA SER A 524 -33.59 5.21 -28.66
C SER A 524 -32.54 5.67 -27.65
N VAL A 525 -32.78 6.76 -26.93
CA VAL A 525 -31.87 7.24 -25.88
C VAL A 525 -31.89 6.29 -24.68
N ASN A 526 -33.04 5.74 -24.29
CA ASN A 526 -33.14 4.76 -23.20
C ASN A 526 -32.37 3.48 -23.51
N GLU A 527 -32.28 3.08 -24.77
CA GLU A 527 -31.44 1.95 -25.19
C GLU A 527 -29.94 2.23 -25.02
N ILE A 528 -29.51 3.49 -25.09
CA ILE A 528 -28.08 3.86 -25.12
C ILE A 528 -27.59 4.44 -23.78
N LEU A 529 -28.39 5.23 -23.09
CA LEU A 529 -28.03 5.91 -21.84
C LEU A 529 -28.34 5.01 -20.63
N LYS A 530 -27.56 5.14 -19.56
CA LYS A 530 -27.81 4.46 -18.28
C LYS A 530 -28.96 5.11 -17.52
N GLU A 531 -29.71 4.30 -16.76
CA GLU A 531 -30.92 4.71 -16.05
C GLU A 531 -30.72 5.94 -15.15
N ASP A 532 -29.57 6.02 -14.48
CA ASP A 532 -29.26 7.11 -13.55
C ASP A 532 -29.05 8.47 -14.24
N LEU A 533 -28.78 8.47 -15.54
CA LEU A 533 -28.52 9.68 -16.32
C LEU A 533 -29.75 10.15 -17.12
N ILE A 534 -30.74 9.29 -17.32
CA ILE A 534 -31.99 9.61 -18.04
C ILE A 534 -32.72 10.80 -17.41
N PRO A 535 -32.96 10.86 -16.07
CA PRO A 535 -33.63 11.98 -15.44
C PRO A 535 -33.01 13.34 -15.78
N LYS A 536 -31.68 13.42 -15.72
CA LYS A 536 -30.88 14.61 -16.03
C LYS A 536 -31.00 14.98 -17.50
N PHE A 537 -30.85 14.00 -18.39
CA PHE A 537 -30.96 14.20 -19.83
C PHE A 537 -32.35 14.73 -20.22
N LEU A 538 -33.42 14.12 -19.71
CA LEU A 538 -34.80 14.56 -19.96
C LEU A 538 -35.03 16.01 -19.49
N SER A 539 -34.46 16.41 -18.35
CA SER A 539 -34.57 17.80 -17.89
C SER A 539 -33.92 18.79 -18.86
N LEU A 540 -32.80 18.43 -19.51
CA LEU A 540 -32.14 19.29 -20.50
C LEU A 540 -32.96 19.41 -21.78
N VAL A 541 -33.51 18.30 -22.26
CA VAL A 541 -34.39 18.25 -23.42
C VAL A 541 -35.67 19.05 -23.16
N TRP A 542 -36.21 18.98 -21.95
CA TRP A 542 -37.40 19.74 -21.58
C TRP A 542 -37.17 21.25 -21.61
N VAL A 543 -36.03 21.71 -21.07
CA VAL A 543 -35.65 23.12 -21.10
C VAL A 543 -35.56 23.63 -22.54
N SER A 544 -34.91 22.89 -23.45
CA SER A 544 -34.81 23.30 -24.86
C SER A 544 -36.15 23.27 -25.58
N MET A 545 -37.02 22.30 -25.29
CA MET A 545 -38.39 22.26 -25.82
C MET A 545 -39.21 23.47 -25.38
N LEU A 546 -39.20 23.80 -24.09
CA LEU A 546 -39.94 24.96 -23.57
C LEU A 546 -39.49 26.27 -24.22
N MET A 547 -38.17 26.47 -24.37
CA MET A 547 -37.64 27.65 -25.04
C MET A 547 -38.08 27.71 -26.51
N TYR A 548 -38.09 26.58 -27.21
CA TYR A 548 -38.55 26.55 -28.60
C TYR A 548 -40.05 26.83 -28.72
N ILE A 549 -40.88 26.24 -27.84
CA ILE A 549 -42.32 26.49 -27.80
C ILE A 549 -42.61 27.96 -27.52
N GLN A 550 -41.91 28.55 -26.54
CA GLN A 550 -42.05 29.96 -26.20
C GLN A 550 -41.72 30.87 -27.39
N ASN A 551 -40.68 30.56 -28.17
CA ASN A 551 -40.28 31.35 -29.34
C ASN A 551 -41.18 31.10 -30.56
N GLY A 552 -41.76 29.90 -30.68
CA GLY A 552 -42.62 29.52 -31.79
C GLY A 552 -44.10 29.84 -31.58
N PHE A 553 -44.49 30.27 -30.39
CA PHE A 553 -45.86 30.65 -30.04
C PHE A 553 -46.32 31.86 -30.88
N GLN A 554 -47.50 31.75 -31.48
CA GLN A 554 -48.08 32.80 -32.31
C GLN A 554 -49.09 33.65 -31.53
N GLU A 555 -48.64 34.81 -31.05
CA GLU A 555 -49.52 35.80 -30.43
C GLU A 555 -50.60 36.29 -31.42
N GLY A 556 -51.82 36.48 -30.95
CA GLY A 556 -52.95 36.97 -31.75
C GLY A 556 -53.76 35.92 -32.50
N GLN A 557 -53.47 34.62 -32.29
CA GLN A 557 -54.35 33.52 -32.70
C GLN A 557 -55.62 33.46 -31.84
N PRO A 558 -56.68 32.73 -32.26
CA PRO A 558 -57.88 32.53 -31.46
C PRO A 558 -57.58 31.92 -30.07
N PRO A 559 -58.36 32.23 -29.02
CA PRO A 559 -58.11 31.72 -27.66
C PRO A 559 -57.95 30.20 -27.57
N GLU A 560 -58.68 29.45 -28.40
CA GLU A 560 -58.62 27.99 -28.47
C GLU A 560 -57.20 27.47 -28.84
N TYR A 561 -56.40 28.25 -29.58
CA TYR A 561 -55.01 27.92 -29.90
C TYR A 561 -54.15 27.88 -28.64
N ALA A 562 -54.27 28.89 -27.77
CA ALA A 562 -53.51 28.99 -26.53
C ALA A 562 -53.96 27.94 -25.50
N GLU A 563 -55.27 27.68 -25.40
CA GLU A 563 -55.82 26.59 -24.56
C GLU A 563 -55.27 25.22 -24.99
N THR A 564 -55.33 24.91 -26.28
CA THR A 564 -54.85 23.62 -26.80
C THR A 564 -53.34 23.43 -26.59
N ILE A 565 -52.53 24.49 -26.76
CA ILE A 565 -51.10 24.42 -26.50
C ILE A 565 -50.83 24.19 -25.00
N LYS A 566 -51.57 24.87 -24.12
CA LYS A 566 -51.46 24.71 -22.67
C LYS A 566 -51.74 23.27 -22.23
N GLU A 567 -52.82 22.66 -22.72
CA GLU A 567 -53.17 21.26 -22.44
C GLU A 567 -52.10 20.28 -22.93
N ASN A 568 -51.55 20.52 -24.12
CA ASN A 568 -50.50 19.68 -24.71
C ASN A 568 -49.16 19.79 -23.97
N ILE A 569 -48.78 20.99 -23.51
CA ILE A 569 -47.61 21.20 -22.64
C ILE A 569 -47.76 20.45 -21.33
N GLN A 570 -48.95 20.53 -20.71
CA GLN A 570 -49.23 19.81 -19.45
C GLN A 570 -49.14 18.30 -19.66
N SER A 571 -49.72 17.79 -20.75
CA SER A 571 -49.66 16.36 -21.10
C SER A 571 -48.22 15.88 -21.34
N LEU A 572 -47.39 16.71 -21.99
CA LEU A 572 -45.97 16.39 -22.23
C LEU A 572 -45.15 16.44 -20.94
N LEU A 573 -45.45 17.38 -20.04
CA LEU A 573 -44.84 17.46 -18.71
C LEU A 573 -45.18 16.21 -17.90
N ASP A 574 -46.45 15.81 -17.86
CA ASP A 574 -46.89 14.62 -17.13
C ASP A 574 -46.21 13.35 -17.68
N TYR A 575 -46.02 13.26 -19.00
CA TYR A 575 -45.26 12.19 -19.64
C TYR A 575 -43.78 12.17 -19.22
N LEU A 576 -43.11 13.33 -19.22
CA LEU A 576 -41.70 13.42 -18.80
C LEU A 576 -41.52 13.13 -17.30
N LEU A 577 -42.46 13.56 -16.47
CA LEU A 577 -42.49 13.24 -15.03
C LEU A 577 -42.72 11.74 -14.79
N TYR A 578 -43.59 11.10 -15.58
CA TYR A 578 -43.76 9.64 -15.57
C TYR A 578 -42.45 8.92 -15.91
N MET A 579 -41.67 9.46 -16.85
CA MET A 579 -40.32 8.98 -17.19
C MET A 579 -39.23 9.37 -16.17
N LYS A 580 -39.63 9.88 -14.99
CA LYS A 580 -38.75 10.28 -13.88
C LYS A 580 -37.77 11.40 -14.24
N MET A 581 -38.18 12.36 -15.08
CA MET A 581 -37.40 13.58 -15.31
C MET A 581 -36.99 14.22 -13.96
N GLU A 582 -35.74 14.67 -13.86
CA GLU A 582 -35.24 15.30 -12.64
C GLU A 582 -35.95 16.62 -12.37
N ASP A 583 -36.23 16.88 -11.10
CA ASP A 583 -36.84 18.14 -10.68
C ASP A 583 -35.80 19.28 -10.66
N SER A 584 -35.56 19.87 -11.84
CA SER A 584 -34.62 20.98 -12.00
C SER A 584 -35.29 22.34 -11.77
N ASP A 585 -34.62 23.18 -10.97
CA ASP A 585 -34.99 24.60 -10.81
C ASP A 585 -34.80 25.42 -12.09
N THR A 586 -34.23 24.83 -13.14
CA THR A 586 -33.96 25.49 -14.43
C THR A 586 -35.22 25.63 -15.29
N TYR A 587 -36.07 24.59 -15.36
CA TYR A 587 -37.26 24.63 -16.23
C TYR A 587 -38.47 25.25 -15.54
N LYS A 588 -38.58 25.21 -14.20
CA LYS A 588 -39.75 25.73 -13.47
C LYS A 588 -40.05 27.21 -13.76
N PRO A 589 -39.07 28.14 -13.77
CA PRO A 589 -39.33 29.53 -14.11
C PRO A 589 -39.79 29.72 -15.55
N LEU A 590 -39.15 28.99 -16.49
CA LEU A 590 -39.51 29.00 -17.91
C LEU A 590 -40.95 28.52 -18.13
N LEU A 591 -41.31 27.40 -17.50
CA LEU A 591 -42.66 26.85 -17.54
C LEU A 591 -43.68 27.84 -16.96
N ARG A 592 -43.42 28.43 -15.79
CA ARG A 592 -44.33 29.43 -15.19
C ARG A 592 -44.52 30.64 -16.11
N GLN A 593 -43.44 31.14 -16.69
CA GLN A 593 -43.50 32.27 -17.62
C GLN A 593 -44.34 31.92 -18.85
N LEU A 594 -44.06 30.79 -19.49
CA LEU A 594 -44.81 30.33 -20.66
C LEU A 594 -46.29 30.11 -20.34
N MET A 595 -46.61 29.43 -19.23
CA MET A 595 -47.99 29.21 -18.79
C MET A 595 -48.73 30.53 -18.52
N SER A 596 -48.05 31.54 -17.95
CA SER A 596 -48.67 32.87 -17.76
C SER A 596 -49.01 33.59 -19.08
N VAL A 597 -48.17 33.42 -20.11
CA VAL A 597 -48.43 33.97 -21.45
C VAL A 597 -49.59 33.23 -22.11
N LEU A 598 -49.63 31.91 -22.00
CA LEU A 598 -50.72 31.09 -22.54
C LEU A 598 -52.04 31.39 -21.83
N ASP A 599 -52.03 31.55 -20.50
CA ASP A 599 -53.22 31.91 -19.72
C ASP A 599 -53.80 33.26 -20.18
N LEU A 600 -52.95 34.25 -20.46
CA LEU A 600 -53.41 35.54 -20.98
C LEU A 600 -54.02 35.42 -22.38
N ASN A 601 -53.39 34.65 -23.27
CA ASN A 601 -53.83 34.48 -24.66
C ASN A 601 -55.02 33.51 -24.80
N SER A 602 -55.30 32.70 -23.79
CA SER A 602 -56.47 31.80 -23.73
C SER A 602 -57.78 32.52 -23.39
N LYS A 603 -57.73 33.79 -23.01
CA LYS A 603 -58.91 34.57 -22.62
C LYS A 603 -59.55 35.20 -23.84
N THR A 604 -60.88 35.17 -23.91
CA THR A 604 -61.60 35.92 -24.94
C THR A 604 -61.42 37.42 -24.72
N THR A 605 -61.67 38.23 -25.76
CA THR A 605 -61.67 39.69 -25.62
C THR A 605 -62.63 40.17 -24.53
N VAL A 606 -63.74 39.45 -24.31
CA VAL A 606 -64.70 39.74 -23.24
C VAL A 606 -64.10 39.46 -21.87
N ASP A 607 -63.44 38.31 -21.71
CA ASP A 607 -62.81 37.92 -20.44
C ASP A 607 -61.65 38.84 -20.06
N LEU A 608 -60.83 39.25 -21.04
CA LEU A 608 -59.77 40.23 -20.83
C LEU A 608 -60.32 41.60 -20.41
N GLN A 609 -61.44 42.03 -20.99
CA GLN A 609 -62.12 43.25 -20.57
C GLN A 609 -62.68 43.12 -19.15
N LEU A 610 -63.30 41.97 -18.82
CA LEU A 610 -63.81 41.70 -17.48
C LEU A 610 -62.68 41.68 -16.44
N ASP A 611 -61.55 41.06 -16.74
CA ASP A 611 -60.37 41.05 -15.87
C ASP A 611 -59.79 42.44 -15.70
N TYR A 612 -59.70 43.23 -16.78
CA TYR A 612 -59.24 44.61 -16.71
C TYR A 612 -60.16 45.45 -15.83
N TYR A 613 -61.48 45.39 -16.04
CA TYR A 613 -62.44 46.14 -15.23
C TYR A 613 -62.51 45.65 -13.79
N SER A 614 -62.33 44.35 -13.53
CA SER A 614 -62.23 43.78 -12.19
C SER A 614 -60.97 44.28 -11.50
N HIS A 615 -59.82 44.27 -12.19
CA HIS A 615 -58.57 44.80 -11.67
C HIS A 615 -58.63 46.31 -11.41
N VAL A 616 -59.29 47.07 -12.29
CA VAL A 616 -59.56 48.51 -12.08
C VAL A 616 -60.48 48.71 -10.88
N ALA A 617 -61.52 47.90 -10.72
CA ALA A 617 -62.42 47.97 -9.56
C ALA A 617 -61.71 47.64 -8.24
N GLU A 618 -60.76 46.71 -8.25
CA GLU A 618 -59.94 46.33 -7.09
C GLU A 618 -58.84 47.36 -6.76
N SER A 619 -58.28 48.01 -7.77
CA SER A 619 -57.21 49.03 -7.61
C SER A 619 -57.75 50.44 -7.34
N ILE A 620 -59.05 50.68 -7.60
CA ILE A 620 -59.77 51.80 -7.03
C ILE A 620 -59.92 51.51 -5.53
N VAL A 621 -58.94 51.97 -4.74
CA VAL A 621 -59.20 52.32 -3.35
C VAL A 621 -60.30 53.36 -3.42
N SER A 622 -61.54 52.97 -3.14
CA SER A 622 -62.64 53.93 -3.00
C SER A 622 -62.13 55.00 -2.03
N PRO A 623 -61.97 56.26 -2.46
CA PRO A 623 -61.88 57.33 -1.51
C PRO A 623 -63.25 57.30 -0.83
N VAL A 624 -63.28 56.79 0.41
CA VAL A 624 -64.51 56.68 1.22
C VAL A 624 -65.16 58.06 1.40
N GLU A 625 -64.45 59.12 1.02
CA GLU A 625 -64.84 60.51 1.12
C GLU A 625 -64.52 61.26 -0.19
N TYR A 626 -65.29 61.12 -1.28
CA TYR A 626 -65.69 62.28 -2.14
C TYR A 626 -66.54 62.02 -3.40
N LEU A 627 -66.92 60.80 -3.75
CA LEU A 627 -67.90 60.60 -4.83
C LEU A 627 -69.13 59.93 -4.25
N GLY A 628 -70.24 60.67 -4.22
CA GLY A 628 -71.50 60.26 -3.63
C GLY A 628 -71.94 58.87 -4.09
N HIS A 629 -72.63 58.15 -3.22
CA HIS A 629 -73.15 56.82 -3.50
C HIS A 629 -73.94 56.82 -4.81
N ILE A 630 -73.43 56.14 -5.83
CA ILE A 630 -74.23 55.77 -6.99
C ILE A 630 -74.92 54.46 -6.62
N ALA A 631 -76.17 54.55 -6.20
CA ALA A 631 -77.05 53.40 -6.05
C ALA A 631 -77.73 53.15 -7.40
N PHE A 632 -77.41 52.04 -8.05
CA PHE A 632 -78.13 51.58 -9.23
C PHE A 632 -79.36 50.79 -8.80
N GLN A 633 -80.53 51.16 -9.32
CA GLN A 633 -81.74 50.37 -9.13
C GLN A 633 -81.90 49.44 -10.33
N ALA A 634 -81.49 48.17 -10.16
CA ALA A 634 -81.65 47.16 -11.19
C ALA A 634 -83.01 46.46 -11.05
N GLY A 635 -83.82 46.53 -12.10
CA GLY A 635 -85.03 45.72 -12.24
C GLY A 635 -84.78 44.66 -13.31
N TYR A 636 -85.14 43.41 -13.04
CA TYR A 636 -85.06 42.36 -14.04
C TYR A 636 -86.45 41.95 -14.51
N LYS A 637 -86.56 41.56 -15.78
CA LYS A 637 -87.77 40.99 -16.35
C LYS A 637 -87.43 39.65 -16.98
N LEU A 638 -88.07 38.59 -16.52
CA LEU A 638 -88.03 37.29 -17.18
C LEU A 638 -88.77 37.40 -18.52
N THR A 639 -88.06 37.22 -19.63
CA THR A 639 -88.61 37.26 -20.99
C THR A 639 -88.76 35.86 -21.61
N GLY A 640 -88.40 34.81 -20.87
CA GLY A 640 -88.63 33.39 -21.20
C GLY A 640 -88.33 32.47 -20.00
N GLU A 641 -88.51 31.15 -20.15
CA GLU A 641 -88.28 30.17 -19.06
C GLU A 641 -86.82 30.14 -18.55
N GLU A 642 -85.84 30.58 -19.35
CA GLU A 642 -84.42 30.59 -18.97
C GLU A 642 -83.69 31.92 -19.30
N SER A 643 -84.41 32.98 -19.67
CA SER A 643 -83.78 34.26 -20.05
C SER A 643 -84.29 35.44 -19.21
N VAL A 644 -83.34 36.20 -18.66
CA VAL A 644 -83.60 37.39 -17.83
C VAL A 644 -82.99 38.62 -18.50
N ASP A 645 -83.84 39.58 -18.83
CA ASP A 645 -83.41 40.91 -19.26
C ASP A 645 -83.22 41.80 -18.03
N LEU A 646 -82.00 42.31 -17.84
CA LEU A 646 -81.63 43.20 -16.75
C LEU A 646 -81.67 44.65 -17.22
N TYR A 647 -82.46 45.46 -16.53
CA TYR A 647 -82.52 46.90 -16.74
C TYR A 647 -81.86 47.60 -15.56
N VAL A 648 -80.72 48.23 -15.82
CA VAL A 648 -79.99 49.03 -14.84
C VAL A 648 -80.23 50.50 -15.19
N ASN A 649 -80.76 51.26 -14.22
CA ASN A 649 -81.00 52.70 -14.36
C ASN A 649 -80.02 53.49 -13.49
#